data_AF-A0A838E1E4-F1
#
_entry.id   AF-A0A838E1E4-F1
#
_cell.length_a   1.000
_cell.length_b   1.000
_cell.length_c   1.000
_cell.angle_alpha   90.00
_cell.angle_beta   90.00
_cell.angle_gamma   90.00
#
_symmetry.space_group_name_H-M   'P 1'
#
loop_
_entity.id
_entity.type
_entity.pdbx_description
1 polymer ?
#
loop_
_entity_poly.entity_id
_entity_poly.type
_entity_poly.pdbx_seq_one_letter_code
_entity_poly.pdbx_strand_id
1 'polypeptide(L)'
;LERKIPSHDCSLWADQASSREKGATLSIEEGIKTVILKQAPEDITDRILLAPKEQAFRLIALLVRAGRFQSKNILLFLKFLRSCTPQEKTQFFALIRPCLSSQSEVKWRVELEELFEDSSDHSIYPTTRKEIKGVTLGRKRIPESMYTHLSDEKGNLKKGQKNNEYLHGRSRVNFYPEKNPVVYFKKKPELPGYEYAATEFMRMMGIESLPFSELAMFYNSVKKKQYPMLLSQAVAGDMVCDVWDDNDLFKNLDSYHTGLLILAAMLINPEDGKEDNYILTPDRTKLIPIDNDHAFIPGTIWKREGSGGAITPWTVTGTLQTKTLLFCLDMMNKPIPDAVRTHFLTLDPNEFLARWLNNLVKVNDTYQNLFPDLAALYPKTILRIPLSQGYIEQLYWKMHTLQKHLKEGLKKDSTTYLDLLQKVEPYISKLYMDALEDKSKKTVKERFLSVTSGYYKTTANSDSRLSAANSRELMKILKIPKEDLIGVTNKVQTGPSSALEMLKGLIFKRTEQEKKRDEILRGTQELDNPIDCKGLSTAKQMQHLNQILGGTKVIAGLALRNCTALDSTHLGLRPEFKELGTFLQFLDLRGASQLNEWAFKTIYETCPNVEYLNISGWKELWYLYHYDEVKMTGIFIRGLDDSGGQPQAPILPVLKRLVVNDCPYLEHLCLCLPQVKTIEANRNIKLEVIKIHNGDKTLRQVSIENCPFLPSSVACD
;
A
#
# COMPACT_ATOMS: atom_id res chain seq x y z
N LEU A 1 28.85 -28.97 -31.05
CA LEU A 1 28.49 -28.81 -32.48
C LEU A 1 27.69 -27.51 -32.60
N GLU A 2 28.31 -26.39 -32.27
CA GLU A 2 28.96 -25.48 -33.24
C GLU A 2 27.97 -24.83 -34.22
N ARG A 3 27.61 -23.57 -33.94
CA ARG A 3 27.36 -22.60 -35.01
C ARG A 3 28.16 -21.33 -34.74
N LYS A 4 29.02 -21.05 -35.72
CA LYS A 4 30.00 -19.99 -35.85
C LYS A 4 29.36 -18.61 -35.81
N ILE A 5 29.96 -17.70 -35.04
CA ILE A 5 29.85 -16.25 -35.19
C ILE A 5 31.02 -15.84 -36.11
N PRO A 6 30.81 -15.05 -37.19
CA PRO A 6 31.92 -14.56 -38.01
C PRO A 6 32.70 -13.48 -37.26
N SER A 7 34.01 -13.67 -37.14
CA SER A 7 34.97 -12.62 -36.83
C SER A 7 35.01 -11.63 -37.99
N HIS A 8 34.67 -10.37 -37.74
CA HIS A 8 35.08 -9.27 -38.62
C HIS A 8 36.13 -8.41 -37.95
N ASP A 9 37.16 -8.15 -38.73
CA ASP A 9 38.45 -7.57 -38.42
C ASP A 9 38.40 -6.21 -37.72
N CYS A 10 39.09 -6.15 -36.58
CA CYS A 10 39.68 -4.94 -36.04
C CYS A 10 40.99 -4.63 -36.78
N SER A 11 40.91 -4.09 -38.00
CA SER A 11 42.06 -3.40 -38.60
C SER A 11 41.60 -2.47 -39.72
N LEU A 12 41.32 -1.20 -39.41
CA LEU A 12 41.26 -0.11 -40.42
C LEU A 12 41.07 1.28 -39.79
N TRP A 13 41.77 1.61 -38.69
CA TRP A 13 41.79 2.99 -38.18
C TRP A 13 43.21 3.37 -37.73
N ALA A 14 44.12 3.38 -38.70
CA ALA A 14 45.33 4.18 -38.64
C ALA A 14 45.32 5.08 -39.88
N ASP A 15 45.72 6.33 -39.70
CA ASP A 15 45.89 7.40 -40.70
C ASP A 15 44.66 8.24 -41.06
N GLN A 16 44.46 9.32 -40.30
CA GLN A 16 44.40 10.70 -40.82
C GLN A 16 44.13 11.67 -39.66
N ALA A 17 45.22 12.18 -39.09
CA ALA A 17 45.21 13.26 -38.10
C ALA A 17 45.41 14.60 -38.79
N SER A 18 44.30 15.33 -39.04
CA SER A 18 44.16 16.79 -38.82
C SER A 18 42.89 17.28 -39.53
N SER A 19 41.74 17.24 -38.84
CA SER A 19 40.48 17.98 -39.12
C SER A 19 39.23 17.38 -38.44
N ARG A 20 39.37 16.29 -37.67
CA ARG A 20 38.24 15.43 -37.23
C ARG A 20 37.63 15.71 -35.85
N GLU A 21 37.92 16.82 -35.17
CA GLU A 21 37.39 16.99 -33.80
C GLU A 21 35.89 17.32 -33.73
N LYS A 22 35.30 17.96 -34.75
CA LYS A 22 33.86 18.33 -34.73
C LYS A 22 32.93 17.30 -35.39
N GLY A 23 33.42 16.50 -36.34
CA GLY A 23 32.62 15.46 -37.01
C GLY A 23 32.52 14.14 -36.24
N ALA A 24 33.55 13.78 -35.47
CA ALA A 24 33.56 12.55 -34.67
C ALA A 24 32.63 12.62 -33.45
N THR A 25 32.43 13.81 -32.87
CA THR A 25 31.55 13.98 -31.70
C THR A 25 30.09 13.74 -32.05
N LEU A 26 29.64 14.22 -33.22
CA LEU A 26 28.28 14.02 -33.75
C LEU A 26 27.99 12.54 -34.04
N SER A 27 28.94 11.83 -34.68
CA SER A 27 28.85 10.39 -34.96
C SER A 27 28.79 9.53 -33.70
N ILE A 28 29.55 9.88 -32.66
CA ILE A 28 29.51 9.17 -31.37
C ILE A 28 28.19 9.46 -30.64
N GLU A 29 27.69 10.69 -30.67
CA GLU A 29 26.44 11.05 -29.99
C GLU A 29 25.21 10.39 -30.65
N GLU A 30 25.17 10.31 -31.98
CA GLU A 30 24.14 9.57 -32.72
C GLU A 30 24.28 8.06 -32.55
N GLY A 31 25.51 7.53 -32.53
CA GLY A 31 25.78 6.13 -32.20
C GLY A 31 25.33 5.76 -30.78
N ILE A 32 25.63 6.62 -29.80
CA ILE A 32 25.21 6.42 -28.40
C ILE A 32 23.70 6.58 -28.26
N LYS A 33 23.06 7.55 -28.92
CA LYS A 33 21.58 7.67 -28.94
C LYS A 33 20.94 6.40 -29.51
N THR A 34 21.48 5.87 -30.60
CA THR A 34 20.99 4.64 -31.23
C THR A 34 21.18 3.40 -30.33
N VAL A 35 22.31 3.31 -29.64
CA VAL A 35 22.61 2.25 -28.66
C VAL A 35 21.69 2.35 -27.43
N ILE A 36 21.53 3.54 -26.86
CA ILE A 36 20.67 3.77 -25.69
C ILE A 36 19.20 3.46 -26.02
N LEU A 37 18.73 3.76 -27.23
CA LEU A 37 17.36 3.52 -27.65
C LEU A 37 17.06 2.03 -27.95
N LYS A 38 18.07 1.23 -28.31
CA LYS A 38 17.87 -0.15 -28.79
C LYS A 38 18.40 -1.27 -27.89
N GLN A 39 19.33 -1.00 -26.95
CA GLN A 39 19.96 -2.05 -26.14
C GLN A 39 19.42 -2.13 -24.70
N ALA A 40 19.49 -3.33 -24.12
CA ALA A 40 19.11 -3.58 -22.74
C ALA A 40 20.06 -2.83 -21.78
N PRO A 41 19.58 -2.34 -20.62
CA PRO A 41 20.41 -1.59 -19.65
C PRO A 41 21.65 -2.34 -19.13
N GLU A 42 21.67 -3.66 -19.23
CA GLU A 42 22.73 -4.53 -18.71
C GLU A 42 23.99 -4.46 -19.58
N ASP A 43 23.84 -4.43 -20.91
CA ASP A 43 24.96 -4.32 -21.87
C ASP A 43 25.71 -2.97 -21.77
N ILE A 44 25.06 -1.95 -21.20
CA ILE A 44 25.61 -0.60 -21.07
C ILE A 44 26.58 -0.50 -19.89
N THR A 45 26.41 -1.35 -18.87
CA THR A 45 27.22 -1.32 -17.65
C THR A 45 28.69 -1.66 -17.90
N ASP A 46 28.93 -2.78 -18.59
CA ASP A 46 30.30 -3.22 -18.89
C ASP A 46 31.02 -2.23 -19.79
N ARG A 47 30.28 -1.58 -20.70
CA ARG A 47 30.81 -0.51 -21.54
C ARG A 47 31.21 0.72 -20.72
N ILE A 48 30.46 1.11 -19.69
CA ILE A 48 30.86 2.23 -18.81
C ILE A 48 32.17 1.90 -18.09
N LEU A 49 32.33 0.67 -17.60
CA LEU A 49 33.53 0.26 -16.86
C LEU A 49 34.77 0.12 -17.75
N LEU A 50 34.59 -0.23 -19.03
CA LEU A 50 35.68 -0.42 -19.99
C LEU A 50 36.00 0.84 -20.81
N ALA A 51 35.08 1.81 -20.87
CA ALA A 51 35.27 3.03 -21.65
C ALA A 51 36.30 3.97 -21.00
N PRO A 52 37.03 4.77 -21.82
CA PRO A 52 37.79 5.90 -21.32
C PRO A 52 36.90 6.80 -20.45
N LYS A 53 37.45 7.34 -19.35
CA LYS A 53 36.67 8.08 -18.33
C LYS A 53 35.80 9.19 -18.91
N GLU A 54 36.32 9.96 -19.86
CA GLU A 54 35.53 11.03 -20.51
C GLU A 54 34.32 10.49 -21.29
N GLN A 55 34.48 9.36 -21.98
CA GLN A 55 33.37 8.72 -22.69
C GLN A 55 32.36 8.12 -21.71
N ALA A 56 32.84 7.50 -20.62
CA ALA A 56 31.99 7.02 -19.53
C ALA A 56 31.19 8.17 -18.89
N PHE A 57 31.81 9.34 -18.68
CA PHE A 57 31.13 10.55 -18.17
C PHE A 57 29.96 10.96 -19.06
N ARG A 58 30.21 11.07 -20.36
CA ARG A 58 29.17 11.44 -21.34
C ARG A 58 28.05 10.40 -21.39
N LEU A 59 28.39 9.11 -21.37
CA LEU A 59 27.41 8.03 -21.39
C LEU A 59 26.52 8.05 -20.13
N ILE A 60 27.10 8.21 -18.94
CA ILE A 60 26.35 8.32 -17.69
C ILE A 60 25.43 9.55 -17.72
N ALA A 61 25.94 10.73 -18.14
CA ALA A 61 25.14 11.94 -18.23
C ALA A 61 23.95 11.78 -19.20
N LEU A 62 24.16 11.09 -20.33
CA LEU A 62 23.09 10.77 -21.28
C LEU A 62 22.04 9.82 -20.70
N LEU A 63 22.45 8.79 -19.97
CA LEU A 63 21.52 7.85 -19.31
C LEU A 63 20.68 8.53 -18.24
N VAL A 64 21.31 9.39 -17.43
CA VAL A 64 20.63 10.19 -16.40
C VAL A 64 19.64 11.16 -17.04
N ARG A 65 20.08 11.89 -18.07
CA ARG A 65 19.21 12.80 -18.85
C ARG A 65 18.01 12.07 -19.48
N ALA A 66 18.23 10.86 -19.98
CA ALA A 66 17.19 10.03 -20.58
C ALA A 66 16.26 9.37 -19.54
N GLY A 67 16.52 9.54 -18.24
CA GLY A 67 15.76 8.89 -17.18
C GLY A 67 15.95 7.37 -17.10
N ARG A 68 16.99 6.83 -17.76
CA ARG A 68 17.26 5.38 -17.88
C ARG A 68 18.30 4.89 -16.87
N PHE A 69 18.68 5.73 -15.91
CA PHE A 69 19.68 5.40 -14.91
C PHE A 69 19.03 4.65 -13.72
N GLN A 70 19.07 3.32 -13.74
CA GLN A 70 18.44 2.49 -12.71
C GLN A 70 19.30 2.35 -11.45
N SER A 71 18.69 1.98 -10.31
CA SER A 71 19.39 1.84 -9.02
C SER A 71 20.55 0.84 -9.05
N LYS A 72 20.50 -0.22 -9.88
CA LYS A 72 21.64 -1.13 -10.08
C LYS A 72 22.88 -0.43 -10.65
N ASN A 73 22.67 0.58 -11.51
CA ASN A 73 23.73 1.38 -12.10
C ASN A 73 24.36 2.34 -11.08
N ILE A 74 23.64 2.71 -10.01
CA ILE A 74 24.13 3.66 -9.00
C ILE A 74 25.37 3.11 -8.30
N LEU A 75 25.39 1.85 -7.88
CA LEU A 75 26.56 1.26 -7.21
C LEU A 75 27.79 1.25 -8.12
N LEU A 76 27.59 0.91 -9.39
CA LEU A 76 28.65 0.91 -10.40
C LEU A 76 29.16 2.31 -10.68
N PHE A 77 28.24 3.27 -10.76
CA PHE A 77 28.55 4.68 -10.87
C PHE A 77 29.37 5.21 -9.70
N LEU A 78 29.00 4.86 -8.46
CA LEU A 78 29.78 5.23 -7.28
C LEU A 78 31.16 4.58 -7.30
N LYS A 79 31.26 3.31 -7.72
CA LYS A 79 32.56 2.62 -7.88
C LYS A 79 33.44 3.32 -8.93
N PHE A 80 32.86 3.69 -10.06
CA PHE A 80 33.54 4.41 -11.12
C PHE A 80 33.97 5.81 -10.66
N LEU A 81 33.11 6.58 -9.99
CA LEU A 81 33.46 7.88 -9.40
C LEU A 81 34.62 7.77 -8.43
N ARG A 82 34.67 6.73 -7.59
CA ARG A 82 35.78 6.50 -6.65
C ARG A 82 37.11 6.19 -7.33
N SER A 83 37.09 5.75 -8.59
CA SER A 83 38.30 5.59 -9.41
C SER A 83 38.78 6.90 -10.06
N CYS A 84 37.98 7.96 -9.99
CA CYS A 84 38.29 9.26 -10.57
C CYS A 84 39.15 10.11 -9.61
N THR A 85 40.08 10.87 -10.19
CA THR A 85 40.83 11.91 -9.49
C THR A 85 39.89 13.06 -9.11
N PRO A 86 40.28 13.94 -8.17
CA PRO A 86 39.47 15.12 -7.80
C PRO A 86 39.13 16.03 -9.00
N GLN A 87 40.06 16.20 -9.93
CA GLN A 87 39.85 17.01 -11.14
C GLN A 87 38.84 16.34 -12.09
N GLU A 88 38.96 15.03 -12.30
CA GLU A 88 38.02 14.26 -13.10
C GLU A 88 36.60 14.27 -12.49
N LYS A 89 36.48 14.15 -11.15
CA LYS A 89 35.19 14.29 -10.45
C LYS A 89 34.57 15.65 -10.68
N THR A 90 35.36 16.72 -10.59
CA THR A 90 34.88 18.09 -10.82
C THR A 90 34.34 18.26 -12.24
N GLN A 91 35.05 17.74 -13.25
CA GLN A 91 34.60 17.74 -14.64
C GLN A 91 33.31 16.94 -14.82
N PHE A 92 33.24 15.75 -14.22
CA PHE A 92 32.05 14.90 -14.26
C PHE A 92 30.84 15.58 -13.62
N PHE A 93 31.01 16.18 -12.44
CA PHE A 93 29.92 16.85 -11.73
C PHE A 93 29.39 18.05 -12.52
N ALA A 94 30.28 18.83 -13.15
CA ALA A 94 29.88 19.91 -14.05
C ALA A 94 29.04 19.40 -15.24
N LEU A 95 29.38 18.21 -15.77
CA LEU A 95 28.66 17.58 -16.88
C LEU A 95 27.28 17.03 -16.47
N ILE A 96 27.19 16.35 -15.31
CA ILE A 96 25.97 15.66 -14.89
C ILE A 96 24.93 16.61 -14.27
N ARG A 97 25.36 17.70 -13.61
CA ARG A 97 24.48 18.59 -12.83
C ARG A 97 23.25 19.09 -13.59
N PRO A 98 23.33 19.51 -14.87
CA PRO A 98 22.16 19.91 -15.65
C PRO A 98 21.14 18.78 -15.89
N CYS A 99 21.56 17.52 -15.71
CA CYS A 99 20.75 16.33 -15.96
C CYS A 99 20.10 15.77 -14.67
N LEU A 100 20.49 16.25 -13.48
CA LEU A 100 20.08 15.67 -12.20
C LEU A 100 18.63 15.98 -11.80
N SER A 101 17.98 16.95 -12.44
CA SER A 101 16.59 17.33 -12.13
C SER A 101 15.59 16.21 -12.37
N SER A 102 15.88 15.28 -13.28
CA SER A 102 15.01 14.14 -13.63
C SER A 102 15.28 12.87 -12.81
N GLN A 103 16.32 12.85 -11.97
CA GLN A 103 16.81 11.66 -11.28
C GLN A 103 17.22 11.98 -9.83
N SER A 104 16.24 12.12 -8.95
CA SER A 104 16.44 12.59 -7.57
C SER A 104 17.36 11.70 -6.72
N GLU A 105 17.36 10.38 -6.93
CA GLU A 105 18.29 9.47 -6.23
C GLU A 105 19.74 9.72 -6.67
N VAL A 106 19.99 9.83 -7.97
CA VAL A 106 21.33 10.11 -8.50
C VAL A 106 21.82 11.47 -8.01
N LYS A 107 20.94 12.47 -8.00
CA LYS A 107 21.21 13.80 -7.44
C LYS A 107 21.70 13.69 -5.99
N TRP A 108 20.96 12.99 -5.14
CA TRP A 108 21.34 12.79 -3.75
C TRP A 108 22.72 12.12 -3.59
N ARG A 109 23.01 11.10 -4.41
CA ARG A 109 24.32 10.42 -4.36
C ARG A 109 25.46 11.33 -4.78
N VAL A 110 25.26 12.15 -5.81
CA VAL A 110 26.24 13.16 -6.25
C VAL A 110 26.46 14.20 -5.15
N GLU A 111 25.39 14.73 -4.55
CA GLU A 111 25.47 15.70 -3.46
C GLU A 111 26.28 15.15 -2.28
N LEU A 112 26.07 13.89 -1.88
CA LEU A 112 26.88 13.25 -0.84
C LEU A 112 28.35 13.09 -1.27
N GLU A 113 28.63 12.65 -2.50
CA GLU A 113 30.00 12.48 -2.97
C GLU A 113 30.76 13.82 -3.12
N GLU A 114 30.06 14.93 -3.38
CA GLU A 114 30.63 16.29 -3.39
C GLU A 114 30.89 16.84 -1.98
N LEU A 115 30.01 16.50 -1.02
CA LEU A 115 30.07 17.01 0.35
C LEU A 115 31.21 16.41 1.18
N PHE A 116 31.69 15.22 0.82
CA PHE A 116 32.70 14.50 1.61
C PHE A 116 33.96 14.17 0.81
N GLU A 117 35.11 14.25 1.48
CA GLU A 117 36.42 13.96 0.90
C GLU A 117 36.70 12.45 0.87
N ASP A 118 37.52 12.00 -0.07
CA ASP A 118 37.96 10.61 -0.09
C ASP A 118 38.88 10.29 1.10
N SER A 119 38.72 9.09 1.66
CA SER A 119 39.59 8.57 2.72
C SER A 119 40.74 7.77 2.10
N SER A 120 41.98 8.08 2.49
CA SER A 120 43.17 7.28 2.13
C SER A 120 43.39 6.07 3.04
N ASP A 121 42.72 5.99 4.19
CA ASP A 121 42.88 4.88 5.13
C ASP A 121 42.07 3.64 4.69
N HIS A 122 42.72 2.47 4.74
CA HIS A 122 42.20 1.15 4.36
C HIS A 122 41.48 0.42 5.51
N SER A 123 41.47 0.97 6.73
CA SER A 123 40.75 0.36 7.84
C SER A 123 39.24 0.26 7.58
N ILE A 124 38.64 -0.83 8.06
CA ILE A 124 37.24 -1.18 7.75
C ILE A 124 36.25 -0.20 8.40
N TYR A 125 36.65 0.44 9.51
CA TYR A 125 35.81 1.32 10.31
C TYR A 125 36.48 2.69 10.49
N PRO A 126 35.70 3.78 10.64
CA PRO A 126 36.21 5.08 11.05
C PRO A 126 36.97 4.99 12.38
N THR A 127 38.20 5.52 12.40
CA THR A 127 39.07 5.54 13.58
C THR A 127 39.32 6.95 14.10
N THR A 128 38.95 7.98 13.32
CA THR A 128 39.13 9.38 13.70
C THR A 128 37.81 10.16 13.67
N ARG A 129 37.75 11.26 14.42
CA ARG A 129 36.56 12.12 14.54
C ARG A 129 36.13 12.80 13.23
N LYS A 130 37.00 12.79 12.22
CA LYS A 130 36.77 13.38 10.89
C LYS A 130 36.50 12.31 9.84
N GLU A 131 36.18 11.09 10.25
CA GLU A 131 35.87 10.00 9.33
C GLU A 131 34.46 9.48 9.55
N ILE A 132 33.86 9.08 8.44
CA ILE A 132 32.54 8.47 8.40
C ILE A 132 32.59 7.25 7.51
N LYS A 133 31.65 6.32 7.73
CA LYS A 133 31.37 5.24 6.81
C LYS A 133 29.87 5.15 6.59
N GLY A 134 29.41 5.51 5.40
CA GLY A 134 28.02 5.32 4.99
C GLY A 134 27.78 3.91 4.43
N VAL A 135 26.52 3.48 4.47
CA VAL A 135 26.02 2.26 3.83
C VAL A 135 26.36 2.22 2.34
N THR A 136 26.07 3.29 1.62
CA THR A 136 26.37 3.44 0.18
C THR A 136 27.55 4.37 -0.06
N LEU A 137 27.71 5.41 0.76
CA LEU A 137 28.76 6.43 0.63
C LEU A 137 30.16 5.84 0.84
N GLY A 138 30.24 4.66 1.47
CA GLY A 138 31.51 4.06 1.84
C GLY A 138 32.24 4.92 2.84
N ARG A 139 33.56 4.75 2.92
CA ARG A 139 34.40 5.50 3.85
C ARG A 139 34.78 6.86 3.26
N LYS A 140 34.56 7.91 4.04
CA LYS A 140 34.86 9.29 3.65
C LYS A 140 35.45 10.08 4.80
N ARG A 141 36.05 11.23 4.46
CA ARG A 141 36.49 12.26 5.39
C ARG A 141 35.51 13.43 5.42
N ILE A 142 35.28 13.95 6.62
CA ILE A 142 34.50 15.15 6.87
C ILE A 142 35.42 16.35 6.63
N PRO A 143 35.09 17.25 5.69
CA PRO A 143 35.86 18.48 5.48
C PRO A 143 35.96 19.32 6.76
N GLU A 144 37.04 20.08 6.92
CA GLU A 144 37.29 20.85 8.15
C GLU A 144 36.17 21.84 8.48
N SER A 145 35.68 22.53 7.45
CA SER A 145 34.58 23.49 7.54
C SER A 145 33.32 22.82 8.07
N MET A 146 32.95 21.66 7.52
CA MET A 146 31.81 20.88 7.98
C MET A 146 32.02 20.36 9.41
N TYR A 147 33.19 19.83 9.72
CA TYR A 147 33.49 19.33 11.07
C TYR A 147 33.34 20.43 12.13
N THR A 148 33.87 21.61 11.85
CA THR A 148 33.83 22.79 12.74
C THR A 148 32.39 23.31 12.94
N HIS A 149 31.59 23.28 11.86
CA HIS A 149 30.17 23.61 11.93
C HIS A 149 29.37 22.60 12.76
N LEU A 150 29.60 21.30 12.52
CA LEU A 150 28.83 20.23 13.15
C LEU A 150 29.22 19.96 14.61
N SER A 151 30.48 20.15 14.98
CA SER A 151 31.03 19.72 16.27
C SER A 151 31.41 20.89 17.20
N ASP A 152 31.23 20.69 18.51
CA ASP A 152 31.79 21.54 19.56
C ASP A 152 33.29 21.26 19.79
N GLU A 153 33.94 22.07 20.63
CA GLU A 153 35.37 21.92 20.98
C GLU A 153 35.71 20.54 21.57
N LYS A 154 34.71 19.89 22.19
CA LYS A 154 34.82 18.55 22.78
C LYS A 154 34.51 17.45 21.75
N GLY A 155 34.27 17.80 20.48
CA GLY A 155 33.96 16.86 19.41
C GLY A 155 32.55 16.24 19.49
N ASN A 156 31.64 16.83 20.24
CA ASN A 156 30.23 16.44 20.23
C ASN A 156 29.46 17.22 19.17
N LEU A 157 28.47 16.57 18.56
CA LEU A 157 27.55 17.24 17.65
C LEU A 157 26.81 18.37 18.39
N LYS A 158 26.94 19.60 17.86
CA LYS A 158 26.16 20.78 18.25
C LYS A 158 24.68 20.53 17.93
N LYS A 159 23.78 21.12 18.71
CA LYS A 159 22.36 21.19 18.31
C LYS A 159 22.27 22.27 17.23
N GLY A 160 21.68 21.95 16.09
CA GLY A 160 21.49 22.90 15.00
C GLY A 160 20.67 24.10 15.47
N GLN A 161 21.07 25.29 15.02
CA GLN A 161 20.36 26.53 15.20
C GLN A 161 20.04 27.12 13.82
N LYS A 162 18.80 27.53 13.60
CA LYS A 162 18.36 28.27 12.40
C LYS A 162 17.68 29.54 12.88
N ASN A 163 18.10 30.70 12.38
CA ASN A 163 17.55 32.01 12.79
C ASN A 163 17.54 32.25 14.31
N ASN A 164 18.62 31.87 15.01
CA ASN A 164 18.75 31.92 16.48
C ASN A 164 17.80 31.01 17.29
N GLU A 165 17.02 30.16 16.62
CA GLU A 165 16.16 29.16 17.26
C GLU A 165 16.74 27.75 17.11
N TYR A 166 16.59 26.94 18.15
CA TYR A 166 17.03 25.54 18.11
C TYR A 166 16.03 24.70 17.33
N LEU A 167 16.53 23.82 16.47
CA LEU A 167 15.68 22.84 15.77
C LEU A 167 14.85 22.01 16.77
N HIS A 168 13.60 21.76 16.40
CA HIS A 168 12.64 20.95 17.17
C HIS A 168 13.01 19.45 17.17
N GLY A 169 12.49 18.69 18.15
CA GLY A 169 12.65 17.24 18.24
C GLY A 169 13.55 16.71 19.38
N ARG A 170 13.47 15.40 19.62
CA ARG A 170 14.19 14.69 20.71
C ARG A 170 15.68 14.48 20.41
N SER A 171 16.00 14.30 19.13
CA SER A 171 17.34 13.98 18.65
C SER A 171 18.14 15.25 18.40
N ARG A 172 19.46 15.18 18.57
CA ARG A 172 20.34 16.28 18.15
C ARG A 172 20.44 16.25 16.64
N VAL A 173 19.66 17.12 16.00
CA VAL A 173 19.71 17.38 14.56
C VAL A 173 20.60 18.61 14.32
N ASN A 174 21.42 18.55 13.29
CA ASN A 174 22.18 19.68 12.74
C ASN A 174 22.13 19.61 11.21
N PHE A 175 22.58 20.62 10.48
CA PHE A 175 22.54 20.64 9.01
C PHE A 175 23.82 21.20 8.42
N TYR A 176 24.02 21.01 7.11
CA TYR A 176 25.11 21.63 6.37
C TYR A 176 24.76 21.73 4.88
N PRO A 177 25.23 22.76 4.16
CA PRO A 177 25.88 23.97 4.66
C PRO A 177 24.97 24.83 5.54
N GLU A 178 25.55 25.83 6.22
CA GLU A 178 24.79 26.73 7.11
C GLU A 178 23.73 27.55 6.36
N LYS A 179 24.06 27.98 5.14
CA LYS A 179 23.12 28.62 4.22
C LYS A 179 22.70 27.61 3.17
N ASN A 180 21.39 27.53 2.91
CA ASN A 180 20.80 26.58 1.96
C ASN A 180 21.24 25.14 2.26
N PRO A 181 20.79 24.58 3.40
CA PRO A 181 21.19 23.25 3.81
C PRO A 181 20.88 22.23 2.72
N VAL A 182 21.80 21.29 2.52
CA VAL A 182 21.66 20.17 1.57
C VAL A 182 21.46 18.86 2.32
N VAL A 183 22.02 18.75 3.53
CA VAL A 183 21.94 17.56 4.37
C VAL A 183 21.67 17.92 5.83
N TYR A 184 20.80 17.13 6.46
CA TYR A 184 20.55 17.11 7.90
C TYR A 184 21.21 15.88 8.53
N PHE A 185 21.74 16.05 9.74
CA PHE A 185 22.45 15.02 10.51
C PHE A 185 21.68 14.72 11.80
N LYS A 186 21.00 13.57 11.87
CA LYS A 186 20.30 13.08 13.07
C LYS A 186 21.21 12.10 13.81
N LYS A 187 21.80 12.55 14.94
CA LYS A 187 22.68 11.69 15.76
C LYS A 187 21.87 10.69 16.55
N LYS A 188 22.26 9.40 16.45
CA LYS A 188 21.56 8.27 17.08
C LYS A 188 20.08 8.25 16.70
N PRO A 189 19.77 8.08 15.40
CA PRO A 189 18.39 7.94 14.94
C PRO A 189 17.72 6.77 15.68
N GLU A 190 16.42 6.88 15.96
CA GLU A 190 15.72 5.89 16.79
C GLU A 190 15.46 4.60 16.00
N LEU A 191 14.81 4.74 14.84
CA LEU A 191 14.45 3.64 13.94
C LEU A 191 14.82 3.97 12.47
N PRO A 192 16.12 4.12 12.12
CA PRO A 192 16.54 4.47 10.76
C PRO A 192 16.08 3.46 9.69
N GLY A 193 15.87 2.21 10.08
CA GLY A 193 15.30 1.18 9.21
C GLY A 193 13.85 1.45 8.80
N TYR A 194 13.04 2.00 9.71
CA TYR A 194 11.66 2.38 9.42
C TYR A 194 11.58 3.63 8.56
N GLU A 195 12.45 4.61 8.82
CA GLU A 195 12.58 5.80 7.98
C GLU A 195 12.77 5.42 6.50
N TYR A 196 13.74 4.53 6.24
CA TYR A 196 13.99 4.02 4.90
C TYR A 196 12.78 3.23 4.37
N ALA A 197 12.24 2.31 5.17
CA ALA A 197 11.17 1.42 4.74
C ALA A 197 9.89 2.17 4.36
N ALA A 198 9.50 3.17 5.14
CA ALA A 198 8.33 4.02 4.87
C ALA A 198 8.53 4.89 3.63
N THR A 199 9.68 5.55 3.54
CA THR A 199 10.00 6.42 2.39
C THR A 199 10.09 5.64 1.09
N GLU A 200 10.70 4.45 1.11
CA GLU A 200 10.77 3.57 -0.07
C GLU A 200 9.39 3.03 -0.45
N PHE A 201 8.55 2.67 0.52
CA PHE A 201 7.17 2.26 0.27
C PHE A 201 6.39 3.37 -0.47
N MET A 202 6.46 4.60 0.05
CA MET A 202 5.81 5.77 -0.54
C MET A 202 6.35 6.09 -1.95
N ARG A 203 7.68 6.02 -2.14
CA ARG A 203 8.31 6.22 -3.45
C ARG A 203 7.85 5.18 -4.46
N MET A 204 7.79 3.90 -4.06
CA MET A 204 7.28 2.83 -4.90
C MET A 204 5.79 3.01 -5.25
N MET A 205 5.00 3.64 -4.38
CA MET A 205 3.62 4.05 -4.68
C MET A 205 3.52 5.22 -5.66
N GLY A 206 4.63 5.83 -6.08
CA GLY A 206 4.62 6.95 -7.02
C GLY A 206 4.52 8.33 -6.36
N ILE A 207 4.74 8.42 -5.03
CA ILE A 207 4.82 9.71 -4.34
C ILE A 207 6.18 10.35 -4.67
N GLU A 208 6.13 11.60 -5.12
CA GLU A 208 7.30 12.33 -5.60
C GLU A 208 7.97 13.16 -4.49
N SER A 209 9.17 13.67 -4.78
CA SER A 209 9.88 14.65 -3.96
C SER A 209 10.19 14.20 -2.52
N LEU A 210 10.08 12.91 -2.22
CA LEU A 210 10.44 12.35 -0.92
C LEU A 210 11.95 12.44 -0.70
N PRO A 211 12.41 12.87 0.49
CA PRO A 211 13.83 12.98 0.80
C PRO A 211 14.51 11.61 0.75
N PHE A 212 15.78 11.59 0.36
CA PHE A 212 16.63 10.42 0.53
C PHE A 212 17.36 10.47 1.86
N SER A 213 17.77 9.31 2.37
CA SER A 213 18.59 9.21 3.57
C SER A 213 19.72 8.21 3.40
N GLU A 214 20.76 8.40 4.20
CA GLU A 214 21.96 7.57 4.27
C GLU A 214 22.30 7.33 5.73
N LEU A 215 22.31 6.06 6.16
CA LEU A 215 22.82 5.70 7.47
C LEU A 215 24.35 5.64 7.41
N ALA A 216 25.00 6.29 8.37
CA ALA A 216 26.45 6.26 8.50
C ALA A 216 26.93 6.02 9.92
N MET A 217 28.13 5.43 10.01
CA MET A 217 28.91 5.29 11.22
C MET A 217 29.85 6.49 11.37
N PHE A 218 29.82 7.13 12.53
CA PHE A 218 30.75 8.18 12.94
C PHE A 218 31.58 7.69 14.12
N TYR A 219 32.78 8.27 14.31
CA TYR A 219 33.64 7.97 15.45
C TYR A 219 33.63 9.09 16.50
N ASN A 220 33.47 8.73 17.77
CA ASN A 220 33.65 9.65 18.89
C ASN A 220 35.01 9.40 19.55
N SER A 221 35.95 10.33 19.38
CA SER A 221 37.31 10.19 19.91
C SER A 221 37.40 10.25 21.43
N VAL A 222 36.52 11.01 22.09
CA VAL A 222 36.48 11.11 23.56
C VAL A 222 36.08 9.79 24.20
N LYS A 223 35.04 9.16 23.65
CA LYS A 223 34.51 7.88 24.15
C LYS A 223 35.19 6.67 23.52
N LYS A 224 36.06 6.89 22.52
CA LYS A 224 36.66 5.86 21.65
C LYS A 224 35.63 4.86 21.13
N LYS A 225 34.44 5.36 20.73
CA LYS A 225 33.30 4.53 20.32
C LYS A 225 32.65 5.07 19.05
N GLN A 226 32.18 4.14 18.23
CA GLN A 226 31.38 4.44 17.05
C GLN A 226 29.93 4.76 17.44
N TYR A 227 29.24 5.53 16.61
CA TYR A 227 27.81 5.79 16.80
C TYR A 227 27.10 6.02 15.45
N PRO A 228 25.81 5.69 15.36
CA PRO A 228 25.02 5.91 14.16
C PRO A 228 24.63 7.37 13.99
N MET A 229 24.66 7.81 12.73
CA MET A 229 24.19 9.09 12.24
C MET A 229 23.31 8.83 11.01
N LEU A 230 22.12 9.40 10.98
CA LEU A 230 21.31 9.44 9.77
C LEU A 230 21.55 10.76 9.06
N LEU A 231 21.97 10.70 7.81
CA LEU A 231 22.06 11.84 6.91
C LEU A 231 20.79 11.88 6.08
N SER A 232 19.99 12.94 6.19
CA SER A 232 18.74 13.10 5.44
C SER A 232 18.87 14.28 4.47
N GLN A 233 18.39 14.11 3.24
CA GLN A 233 18.34 15.17 2.25
C GLN A 233 17.48 16.33 2.76
N ALA A 234 17.99 17.55 2.62
CA ALA A 234 17.23 18.74 2.93
C ALA A 234 16.10 18.94 1.93
N VAL A 235 14.92 19.30 2.44
CA VAL A 235 13.75 19.64 1.63
C VAL A 235 13.50 21.13 1.80
N ALA A 236 13.33 21.84 0.67
CA ALA A 236 12.98 23.26 0.69
C ALA A 236 11.47 23.42 0.91
N GLY A 237 11.09 24.44 1.67
CA GLY A 237 9.69 24.75 1.94
C GLY A 237 9.46 25.32 3.33
N ASP A 238 8.18 25.52 3.64
CA ASP A 238 7.69 25.98 4.94
C ASP A 238 7.47 24.74 5.84
N MET A 239 7.94 24.78 7.09
CA MET A 239 7.59 23.74 8.06
C MET A 239 6.09 23.84 8.36
N VAL A 240 5.37 22.71 8.35
CA VAL A 240 3.91 22.75 8.52
C VAL A 240 3.52 23.28 9.91
N CYS A 241 4.36 23.10 10.93
CA CYS A 241 4.16 23.69 12.26
C CYS A 241 3.99 25.22 12.26
N ASP A 242 4.58 25.90 11.28
CA ASP A 242 4.59 27.36 11.20
C ASP A 242 3.37 27.90 10.43
N VAL A 243 2.66 27.04 9.69
CA VAL A 243 1.64 27.46 8.71
C VAL A 243 0.30 26.72 8.80
N TRP A 244 0.20 25.65 9.60
CA TRP A 244 -1.01 24.81 9.72
C TRP A 244 -2.25 25.45 10.38
N ASP A 245 -2.11 26.68 10.89
CA ASP A 245 -3.22 27.53 11.33
C ASP A 245 -3.99 28.13 10.14
N ASP A 246 -3.38 28.21 8.95
CA ASP A 246 -3.99 28.77 7.75
C ASP A 246 -4.58 27.65 6.87
N ASN A 247 -5.90 27.47 6.94
CA ASN A 247 -6.57 26.43 6.16
C ASN A 247 -6.54 26.69 4.64
N ASP A 248 -6.38 27.95 4.19
CA ASP A 248 -6.37 28.25 2.76
C ASP A 248 -5.15 27.66 2.05
N LEU A 249 -4.03 27.50 2.77
CA LEU A 249 -2.82 26.85 2.25
C LEU A 249 -3.05 25.37 1.90
N PHE A 250 -3.95 24.69 2.61
CA PHE A 250 -4.21 23.26 2.41
C PHE A 250 -5.31 22.98 1.38
N LYS A 251 -6.01 24.02 0.89
CA LYS A 251 -7.08 23.86 -0.12
C LYS A 251 -6.55 23.55 -1.51
N ASN A 252 -5.35 24.03 -1.82
CA ASN A 252 -4.73 23.97 -3.16
C ASN A 252 -3.65 22.88 -3.26
N LEU A 253 -3.65 21.92 -2.34
CA LEU A 253 -2.73 20.79 -2.42
C LEU A 253 -3.00 19.97 -3.68
N ASP A 254 -1.93 19.52 -4.33
CA ASP A 254 -1.95 18.58 -5.44
C ASP A 254 -2.72 17.33 -5.01
N SER A 255 -3.89 17.14 -5.62
CA SER A 255 -4.80 16.05 -5.25
C SER A 255 -4.25 14.67 -5.59
N TYR A 256 -3.37 14.56 -6.59
CA TYR A 256 -2.75 13.29 -6.96
C TYR A 256 -1.70 12.89 -5.92
N HIS A 257 -0.73 13.78 -5.67
CA HIS A 257 0.34 13.58 -4.68
C HIS A 257 -0.23 13.36 -3.27
N THR A 258 -1.15 14.23 -2.86
CA THR A 258 -1.75 14.18 -1.52
C THR A 258 -2.66 12.97 -1.36
N GLY A 259 -3.41 12.61 -2.42
CA GLY A 259 -4.22 11.41 -2.45
C GLY A 259 -3.40 10.13 -2.25
N LEU A 260 -2.25 10.02 -2.93
CA LEU A 260 -1.34 8.89 -2.74
C LEU A 260 -0.73 8.87 -1.33
N LEU A 261 -0.38 10.03 -0.76
CA LEU A 261 0.09 10.14 0.63
C LEU A 261 -0.96 9.67 1.64
N ILE A 262 -2.24 10.03 1.44
CA ILE A 262 -3.33 9.58 2.30
C ILE A 262 -3.47 8.04 2.24
N LEU A 263 -3.46 7.46 1.03
CA LEU A 263 -3.50 6.01 0.87
C LEU A 263 -2.28 5.32 1.47
N ALA A 264 -1.09 5.91 1.33
CA ALA A 264 0.12 5.40 1.98
C ALA A 264 -0.02 5.43 3.50
N ALA A 265 -0.54 6.50 4.09
CA ALA A 265 -0.76 6.62 5.53
C ALA A 265 -1.74 5.56 6.07
N MET A 266 -2.79 5.19 5.31
CA MET A 266 -3.69 4.08 5.67
C MET A 266 -3.00 2.72 5.69
N LEU A 267 -1.97 2.55 4.86
CA LEU A 267 -1.21 1.30 4.72
C LEU A 267 -0.11 1.21 5.78
N ILE A 268 0.72 2.25 5.90
CA ILE A 268 1.89 2.26 6.79
C ILE A 268 1.58 2.70 8.21
N ASN A 269 0.39 3.27 8.49
CA ASN A 269 -0.06 3.66 9.83
C ASN A 269 0.99 4.46 10.63
N PRO A 270 1.33 5.71 10.24
CA PRO A 270 2.29 6.53 10.98
C PRO A 270 1.80 6.82 12.42
N GLU A 271 2.59 6.45 13.42
CA GLU A 271 2.28 6.71 14.84
C GLU A 271 2.48 8.18 15.21
N ASP A 272 3.37 8.89 14.51
CA ASP A 272 3.71 10.28 14.78
C ASP A 272 3.74 11.15 13.50
N GLY A 273 2.64 11.18 12.74
CA GLY A 273 2.46 12.03 11.55
C GLY A 273 2.03 13.46 11.90
N LYS A 274 2.77 14.15 12.75
CA LYS A 274 2.48 15.51 13.23
C LYS A 274 3.14 16.60 12.38
N GLU A 275 2.79 17.86 12.64
CA GLU A 275 3.11 19.07 11.87
C GLU A 275 4.60 19.35 11.66
N ASP A 276 5.48 19.03 12.62
CA ASP A 276 6.93 19.21 12.46
C ASP A 276 7.59 18.06 11.67
N ASN A 277 6.80 17.06 11.27
CA ASN A 277 7.24 15.95 10.43
C ASN A 277 6.83 16.12 8.95
N TYR A 278 6.28 17.29 8.57
CA TYR A 278 5.96 17.64 7.19
C TYR A 278 6.52 19.01 6.80
N ILE A 279 6.92 19.12 5.53
CA ILE A 279 7.25 20.37 4.87
C ILE A 279 6.25 20.62 3.74
N LEU A 280 5.74 21.85 3.67
CA LEU A 280 4.97 22.34 2.53
C LEU A 280 5.93 22.91 1.49
N THR A 281 5.87 22.41 0.25
CA THR A 281 6.79 22.84 -0.81
C THR A 281 6.71 24.35 -1.09
N PRO A 282 7.74 24.96 -1.72
CA PRO A 282 7.77 26.41 -1.94
C PRO A 282 6.61 26.94 -2.80
N ASP A 283 6.10 26.12 -3.73
CA ASP A 283 4.91 26.39 -4.53
C ASP A 283 3.59 26.12 -3.79
N ARG A 284 3.67 25.60 -2.56
CA ARG A 284 2.56 25.31 -1.64
C ARG A 284 1.56 24.29 -2.17
N THR A 285 2.02 23.39 -3.04
CA THR A 285 1.17 22.36 -3.65
C THR A 285 1.36 20.98 -3.02
N LYS A 286 2.51 20.67 -2.41
CA LYS A 286 2.82 19.31 -1.94
C LYS A 286 3.24 19.31 -0.46
N LEU A 287 2.68 18.36 0.29
CA LEU A 287 3.18 18.00 1.61
C LEU A 287 4.25 16.92 1.47
N ILE A 288 5.41 17.13 2.08
CA ILE A 288 6.54 16.20 2.04
C ILE A 288 6.81 15.69 3.46
N PRO A 289 6.60 14.38 3.74
CA PRO A 289 6.97 13.82 5.02
C PRO A 289 8.50 13.74 5.16
N ILE A 290 9.03 14.12 6.34
CA ILE A 290 10.48 14.20 6.60
C ILE A 290 10.96 13.42 7.83
N ASP A 291 10.04 12.89 8.66
CA ASP A 291 10.35 11.96 9.75
C ASP A 291 9.28 10.86 9.81
N ASN A 292 9.67 9.66 9.38
CA ASN A 292 8.84 8.48 9.21
C ASN A 292 9.36 7.28 10.03
N ASP A 293 10.22 7.52 11.01
CA ASP A 293 10.83 6.48 11.83
C ASP A 293 9.82 5.77 12.76
N HIS A 294 8.62 6.34 12.92
CA HIS A 294 7.49 5.80 13.68
C HIS A 294 6.36 5.26 12.77
N ALA A 295 6.70 4.53 11.71
CA ALA A 295 5.74 3.85 10.82
C ALA A 295 5.52 2.36 11.17
N PHE A 296 4.64 1.70 10.45
CA PHE A 296 4.34 0.26 10.53
C PHE A 296 3.82 -0.21 11.90
N ILE A 297 3.02 0.63 12.54
CA ILE A 297 2.39 0.35 13.84
C ILE A 297 0.92 -0.06 13.62
N PRO A 298 0.33 -0.98 14.42
CA PRO A 298 -1.10 -1.21 14.40
C PRO A 298 -1.85 0.10 14.66
N GLY A 299 -2.85 0.44 13.84
CA GLY A 299 -3.45 1.77 13.92
C GLY A 299 -4.29 2.01 15.18
N THR A 300 -4.79 0.91 15.78
CA THR A 300 -5.50 0.89 17.05
C THR A 300 -5.00 -0.25 17.93
N ILE A 301 -4.84 0.01 19.23
CA ILE A 301 -4.62 -1.04 20.23
C ILE A 301 -5.88 -1.20 21.08
N TRP A 302 -6.36 -2.42 21.19
CA TRP A 302 -7.51 -2.74 22.05
C TRP A 302 -7.03 -3.23 23.41
N LYS A 303 -7.50 -2.59 24.47
CA LYS A 303 -7.24 -2.97 25.86
C LYS A 303 -8.51 -3.51 26.50
N ARG A 304 -8.38 -4.55 27.31
CA ARG A 304 -9.44 -5.00 28.21
C ARG A 304 -9.24 -4.33 29.56
N GLU A 305 -10.25 -3.60 30.00
CA GLU A 305 -10.26 -2.85 31.26
C GLU A 305 -11.44 -3.33 32.13
N GLY A 306 -11.29 -3.24 33.45
CA GLY A 306 -12.23 -3.78 34.44
C GLY A 306 -11.72 -5.05 35.13
N SER A 307 -12.41 -5.47 36.19
CA SER A 307 -12.04 -6.68 36.96
C SER A 307 -12.80 -7.93 36.51
N GLY A 308 -13.81 -7.78 35.65
CA GLY A 308 -14.69 -8.88 35.27
C GLY A 308 -15.67 -9.33 36.35
N GLY A 309 -15.70 -8.63 37.48
CA GLY A 309 -16.68 -8.85 38.55
C GLY A 309 -18.03 -8.18 38.24
N ALA A 310 -19.05 -8.57 39.02
CA ALA A 310 -20.42 -8.06 38.89
C ALA A 310 -20.55 -6.52 39.00
N ILE A 311 -19.57 -5.85 39.61
CA ILE A 311 -19.57 -4.40 39.86
C ILE A 311 -18.83 -3.63 38.76
N THR A 312 -17.83 -4.24 38.11
CA THR A 312 -17.06 -3.62 37.02
C THR A 312 -16.91 -4.62 35.87
N PRO A 313 -17.87 -4.67 34.93
CA PRO A 313 -17.79 -5.57 33.79
C PRO A 313 -16.57 -5.24 32.93
N TRP A 314 -16.09 -6.24 32.18
CA TRP A 314 -15.04 -6.03 31.20
C TRP A 314 -15.49 -5.04 30.13
N THR A 315 -14.68 -4.02 29.89
CA THR A 315 -14.83 -3.10 28.77
C THR A 315 -13.63 -3.26 27.83
N VAL A 316 -13.87 -3.10 26.53
CA VAL A 316 -12.80 -3.13 25.52
C VAL A 316 -12.65 -1.71 24.99
N THR A 317 -11.54 -1.07 25.33
CA THR A 317 -11.25 0.32 24.94
C THR A 317 -10.18 0.35 23.85
N GLY A 318 -10.47 1.06 22.76
CA GLY A 318 -9.52 1.32 21.69
C GLY A 318 -8.60 2.47 22.08
N THR A 319 -7.31 2.35 21.81
CA THR A 319 -6.31 3.42 21.94
C THR A 319 -5.78 3.76 20.55
N LEU A 320 -5.96 5.01 20.13
CA LEU A 320 -5.42 5.52 18.87
C LEU A 320 -3.90 5.42 18.84
N GLN A 321 -3.35 4.82 17.79
CA GLN A 321 -1.91 4.82 17.52
C GLN A 321 -1.58 5.66 16.29
N THR A 322 -2.33 5.51 15.19
CA THR A 322 -2.10 6.30 13.96
C THR A 322 -2.55 7.74 14.16
N LYS A 323 -1.58 8.63 14.32
CA LYS A 323 -1.81 10.07 14.51
C LYS A 323 -1.21 10.77 13.31
N THR A 324 -2.05 11.23 12.37
CA THR A 324 -1.56 11.91 11.18
C THR A 324 -2.44 13.10 10.81
N LEU A 325 -1.81 14.24 10.52
CA LEU A 325 -2.52 15.43 10.04
C LEU A 325 -3.16 15.22 8.67
N LEU A 326 -2.71 14.23 7.90
CA LEU A 326 -3.27 13.93 6.57
C LEU A 326 -4.77 13.57 6.67
N PHE A 327 -5.18 12.93 7.76
CA PHE A 327 -6.59 12.57 8.00
C PHE A 327 -7.42 13.76 8.53
N CYS A 328 -6.81 14.93 8.75
CA CYS A 328 -7.50 16.16 9.11
C CYS A 328 -7.76 17.09 7.92
N LEU A 329 -7.25 16.75 6.72
CA LEU A 329 -7.42 17.53 5.51
C LEU A 329 -8.86 17.46 5.00
N ASP A 330 -9.39 18.57 4.47
CA ASP A 330 -10.72 18.61 3.82
C ASP A 330 -10.83 17.60 2.65
N MET A 331 -9.69 17.22 2.06
CA MET A 331 -9.60 16.20 1.02
C MET A 331 -10.16 14.85 1.46
N MET A 332 -10.19 14.53 2.76
CA MET A 332 -10.76 13.28 3.27
C MET A 332 -12.22 13.08 2.88
N ASN A 333 -12.99 14.18 2.78
CA ASN A 333 -14.41 14.19 2.42
C ASN A 333 -14.66 14.38 0.91
N LYS A 334 -13.60 14.51 0.10
CA LYS A 334 -13.73 14.69 -1.35
C LYS A 334 -13.69 13.34 -2.07
N PRO A 335 -14.40 13.21 -3.22
CA PRO A 335 -14.26 12.05 -4.08
C PRO A 335 -12.79 11.83 -4.47
N ILE A 336 -12.36 10.58 -4.50
CA ILE A 336 -10.99 10.22 -4.87
C ILE A 336 -10.81 10.45 -6.38
N PRO A 337 -9.83 11.28 -6.81
CA PRO A 337 -9.57 11.55 -8.22
C PRO A 337 -9.28 10.28 -9.03
N ASP A 338 -9.76 10.23 -10.27
CA ASP A 338 -9.58 9.08 -11.16
C ASP A 338 -8.11 8.75 -11.43
N ALA A 339 -7.25 9.77 -11.49
CA ALA A 339 -5.81 9.56 -11.63
C ALA A 339 -5.23 8.76 -10.45
N VAL A 340 -5.62 9.09 -9.21
CA VAL A 340 -5.18 8.38 -8.00
C VAL A 340 -5.73 6.96 -8.00
N ARG A 341 -7.02 6.82 -8.31
CA ARG A 341 -7.71 5.52 -8.40
C ARG A 341 -7.04 4.62 -9.42
N THR A 342 -6.88 5.10 -10.64
CA THR A 342 -6.26 4.37 -11.76
C THR A 342 -4.86 3.94 -11.38
N HIS A 343 -4.03 4.86 -10.89
CA HIS A 343 -2.66 4.56 -10.48
C HIS A 343 -2.62 3.49 -9.39
N PHE A 344 -3.36 3.64 -8.30
CA PHE A 344 -3.35 2.68 -7.20
C PHE A 344 -3.90 1.30 -7.62
N LEU A 345 -4.87 1.25 -8.53
CA LEU A 345 -5.40 0.01 -9.10
C LEU A 345 -4.43 -0.70 -10.04
N THR A 346 -3.44 0.01 -10.60
CA THR A 346 -2.38 -0.62 -11.43
C THR A 346 -1.31 -1.34 -10.60
N LEU A 347 -1.20 -1.05 -9.31
CA LEU A 347 -0.25 -1.72 -8.43
C LEU A 347 -0.70 -3.18 -8.22
N ASP A 348 0.13 -4.17 -8.56
CA ASP A 348 -0.11 -5.54 -8.12
C ASP A 348 0.39 -5.68 -6.67
N PRO A 349 -0.47 -5.91 -5.65
CA PRO A 349 -0.04 -5.99 -4.26
C PRO A 349 0.96 -7.12 -4.00
N ASN A 350 0.89 -8.23 -4.75
CA ASN A 350 1.82 -9.34 -4.62
C ASN A 350 3.23 -8.92 -5.08
N GLU A 351 3.33 -8.36 -6.30
CA GLU A 351 4.62 -7.91 -6.84
C GLU A 351 5.17 -6.72 -6.05
N PHE A 352 4.32 -5.75 -5.73
CA PHE A 352 4.68 -4.54 -5.00
C PHE A 352 5.30 -4.87 -3.64
N LEU A 353 4.61 -5.67 -2.82
CA LEU A 353 5.10 -6.03 -1.49
C LEU A 353 6.32 -6.95 -1.55
N ALA A 354 6.36 -7.88 -2.52
CA ALA A 354 7.53 -8.76 -2.69
C ALA A 354 8.76 -7.95 -3.07
N ARG A 355 8.64 -6.99 -4.00
CA ARG A 355 9.74 -6.11 -4.40
C ARG A 355 10.21 -5.24 -3.25
N TRP A 356 9.28 -4.63 -2.52
CA TRP A 356 9.58 -3.81 -1.34
C TRP A 356 10.31 -4.62 -0.27
N LEU A 357 9.78 -5.78 0.14
CA LEU A 357 10.40 -6.63 1.17
C LEU A 357 11.78 -7.16 0.74
N ASN A 358 11.96 -7.56 -0.53
CA ASN A 358 13.28 -7.96 -1.03
C ASN A 358 14.31 -6.82 -0.95
N ASN A 359 13.90 -5.59 -1.23
CA ASN A 359 14.77 -4.42 -1.02
C ASN A 359 15.10 -4.23 0.46
N LEU A 360 14.10 -4.37 1.35
CA LEU A 360 14.32 -4.25 2.79
C LEU A 360 15.23 -5.33 3.37
N VAL A 361 15.22 -6.56 2.85
CA VAL A 361 16.18 -7.62 3.25
C VAL A 361 17.61 -7.12 3.03
N LYS A 362 17.92 -6.62 1.82
CA LYS A 362 19.25 -6.12 1.47
C LYS A 362 19.68 -4.94 2.35
N VAL A 363 18.76 -4.01 2.59
CA VAL A 363 19.03 -2.82 3.42
C VAL A 363 19.25 -3.21 4.88
N ASN A 364 18.39 -4.08 5.41
CA ASN A 364 18.51 -4.60 6.78
C ASN A 364 19.85 -5.34 6.98
N ASP A 365 20.30 -6.14 6.03
CA ASP A 365 21.61 -6.80 6.11
C ASP A 365 22.75 -5.80 6.06
N THR A 366 22.65 -4.79 5.19
CA THR A 366 23.68 -3.76 5.06
C THR A 366 23.78 -2.88 6.32
N TYR A 367 22.64 -2.56 6.95
CA TYR A 367 22.60 -1.78 8.20
C TYR A 367 23.23 -2.55 9.36
N GLN A 368 22.94 -3.85 9.46
CA GLN A 368 23.55 -4.72 10.47
C GLN A 368 25.06 -4.84 10.25
N ASN A 369 25.50 -5.03 9.01
CA ASN A 369 26.93 -5.16 8.67
C ASN A 369 27.71 -3.84 8.82
N LEU A 370 27.03 -2.70 8.93
CA LEU A 370 27.69 -1.43 9.14
C LEU A 370 28.33 -1.36 10.53
N PHE A 371 27.73 -1.97 11.56
CA PHE A 371 28.17 -1.88 12.96
C PHE A 371 28.55 -3.24 13.55
N PRO A 372 29.72 -3.37 14.21
CA PRO A 372 30.16 -4.66 14.77
C PRO A 372 29.39 -5.09 16.04
N ASP A 373 28.82 -4.15 16.80
CA ASP A 373 28.11 -4.42 18.06
C ASP A 373 26.76 -3.69 18.08
N LEU A 374 25.70 -4.40 17.67
CA LEU A 374 24.32 -3.89 17.67
C LEU A 374 23.76 -3.72 19.09
N ALA A 375 24.20 -4.56 20.03
CA ALA A 375 23.71 -4.51 21.42
C ALA A 375 24.13 -3.21 22.11
N ALA A 376 25.31 -2.66 21.79
CA ALA A 376 25.77 -1.38 22.30
C ALA A 376 24.96 -0.16 21.82
N LEU A 377 24.20 -0.29 20.72
CA LEU A 377 23.36 0.78 20.17
C LEU A 377 21.96 0.79 20.80
N TYR A 378 21.45 -0.38 21.17
CA TYR A 378 20.16 -0.54 21.83
C TYR A 378 20.17 0.06 23.25
N PRO A 379 19.05 0.65 23.73
CA PRO A 379 17.76 0.87 23.07
C PRO A 379 17.69 2.18 22.28
N LYS A 380 18.77 2.94 22.19
CA LYS A 380 18.72 4.31 21.64
C LYS A 380 18.57 4.32 20.13
N THR A 381 19.09 3.29 19.46
CA THR A 381 18.97 3.09 18.03
C THR A 381 18.74 1.62 17.77
N ILE A 382 17.70 1.30 17.02
CA ILE A 382 17.42 -0.05 16.50
C ILE A 382 17.73 -0.02 15.01
N LEU A 383 18.84 -0.66 14.60
CA LEU A 383 19.29 -0.66 13.21
C LEU A 383 18.56 -1.66 12.32
N ARG A 384 18.03 -2.73 12.93
CA ARG A 384 17.22 -3.70 12.21
C ARG A 384 15.92 -3.07 11.76
N ILE A 385 15.27 -3.70 10.79
CA ILE A 385 13.93 -3.35 10.33
C ILE A 385 12.93 -4.35 10.95
N PRO A 386 12.44 -4.12 12.18
CA PRO A 386 11.49 -5.02 12.80
C PRO A 386 10.19 -5.10 11.98
N LEU A 387 9.80 -6.27 11.50
CA LEU A 387 8.51 -6.46 10.82
C LEU A 387 7.86 -7.74 11.34
N SER A 388 6.73 -7.62 12.02
CA SER A 388 5.99 -8.79 12.50
C SER A 388 5.19 -9.42 11.35
N GLN A 389 5.06 -10.75 11.37
CA GLN A 389 4.27 -11.47 10.36
C GLN A 389 2.81 -11.00 10.34
N GLY A 390 2.22 -10.75 11.52
CA GLY A 390 0.85 -10.25 11.64
C GLY A 390 0.67 -8.86 11.02
N TYR A 391 1.67 -7.98 11.08
CA TYR A 391 1.58 -6.69 10.41
C TYR A 391 1.60 -6.83 8.88
N ILE A 392 2.44 -7.72 8.34
CA ILE A 392 2.51 -7.98 6.89
C ILE A 392 1.22 -8.58 6.37
N GLU A 393 0.60 -9.47 7.14
CA GLU A 393 -0.74 -9.98 6.83
C GLU A 393 -1.78 -8.85 6.76
N GLN A 394 -1.79 -7.96 7.76
CA GLN A 394 -2.70 -6.82 7.75
C GLN A 394 -2.45 -5.90 6.55
N LEU A 395 -1.18 -5.57 6.27
CA LEU A 395 -0.80 -4.72 5.13
C LEU A 395 -1.26 -5.33 3.80
N TYR A 396 -1.05 -6.63 3.61
CA TYR A 396 -1.49 -7.38 2.43
C TYR A 396 -3.01 -7.27 2.22
N TRP A 397 -3.79 -7.57 3.26
CA TRP A 397 -5.24 -7.53 3.17
C TRP A 397 -5.78 -6.10 3.04
N LYS A 398 -5.16 -5.11 3.69
CA LYS A 398 -5.52 -3.70 3.52
C LYS A 398 -5.34 -3.25 2.07
N MET A 399 -4.22 -3.57 1.40
CA MET A 399 -4.03 -3.22 -0.01
C MET A 399 -5.15 -3.81 -0.88
N HIS A 400 -5.51 -5.08 -0.67
CA HIS A 400 -6.60 -5.70 -1.41
C HIS A 400 -7.97 -5.10 -1.11
N THR A 401 -8.26 -4.78 0.16
CA THR A 401 -9.51 -4.13 0.57
C THR A 401 -9.65 -2.74 -0.04
N LEU A 402 -8.57 -1.94 -0.04
CA LEU A 402 -8.57 -0.63 -0.71
C LEU A 402 -8.80 -0.78 -2.22
N GLN A 403 -8.10 -1.70 -2.89
CA GLN A 403 -8.30 -1.93 -4.33
C GLN A 403 -9.71 -2.44 -4.64
N LYS A 404 -10.27 -3.31 -3.80
CA LYS A 404 -11.64 -3.80 -3.95
C LYS A 404 -12.63 -2.64 -3.91
N HIS A 405 -12.55 -1.79 -2.89
CA HIS A 405 -13.49 -0.67 -2.73
C HIS A 405 -13.27 0.44 -3.77
N LEU A 406 -12.04 0.67 -4.21
CA LEU A 406 -11.77 1.58 -5.34
C LEU A 406 -12.36 1.05 -6.66
N LYS A 407 -12.34 -0.27 -6.91
CA LYS A 407 -12.98 -0.89 -8.08
C LYS A 407 -14.50 -0.82 -8.01
N GLU A 408 -15.08 -1.05 -6.84
CA GLU A 408 -16.54 -0.92 -6.62
C GLU A 408 -17.01 0.54 -6.75
N GLY A 409 -16.20 1.48 -6.26
CA GLY A 409 -16.45 2.92 -6.32
C GLY A 409 -16.43 3.53 -7.73
N LEU A 410 -15.83 2.86 -8.73
CA LEU A 410 -15.92 3.26 -10.15
C LEU A 410 -17.36 3.38 -10.65
N LYS A 411 -18.33 2.77 -9.95
CA LYS A 411 -19.74 2.81 -10.32
C LYS A 411 -20.53 3.96 -9.66
N LYS A 412 -19.94 4.68 -8.69
CA LYS A 412 -20.67 5.63 -7.84
C LYS A 412 -20.17 7.07 -7.88
N ASP A 413 -19.01 7.37 -8.49
CA ASP A 413 -18.36 8.70 -8.55
C ASP A 413 -18.26 9.47 -7.21
N SER A 414 -18.50 8.80 -6.08
CA SER A 414 -18.68 9.43 -4.78
C SER A 414 -17.77 8.87 -3.69
N THR A 415 -16.96 7.84 -3.96
CA THR A 415 -16.10 7.23 -2.93
C THR A 415 -15.03 8.22 -2.48
N THR A 416 -15.05 8.55 -1.20
CA THR A 416 -14.11 9.47 -0.55
C THR A 416 -12.97 8.71 0.14
N TYR A 417 -11.91 9.43 0.54
CA TYR A 417 -10.84 8.81 1.34
C TYR A 417 -11.33 8.41 2.73
N LEU A 418 -12.29 9.12 3.31
CA LEU A 418 -12.89 8.78 4.60
C LEU A 418 -13.68 7.46 4.50
N ASP A 419 -14.40 7.24 3.40
CA ASP A 419 -15.06 5.95 3.14
C ASP A 419 -14.05 4.80 3.12
N LEU A 420 -12.90 5.00 2.46
CA LEU A 420 -11.84 3.99 2.46
C LEU A 420 -11.25 3.76 3.84
N LEU A 421 -10.97 4.83 4.60
CA LEU A 421 -10.47 4.74 5.97
C LEU A 421 -11.42 3.94 6.85
N GLN A 422 -12.73 4.16 6.72
CA GLN A 422 -13.76 3.43 7.45
C GLN A 422 -13.69 1.92 7.19
N LYS A 423 -13.32 1.50 5.98
CA LYS A 423 -13.21 0.08 5.61
C LYS A 423 -11.96 -0.59 6.16
N VAL A 424 -10.83 0.13 6.26
CA VAL A 424 -9.55 -0.47 6.68
C VAL A 424 -9.16 -0.18 8.12
N GLU A 425 -9.67 0.89 8.71
CA GLU A 425 -9.37 1.35 10.08
C GLU A 425 -10.61 2.05 10.69
N PRO A 426 -11.71 1.33 10.98
CA PRO A 426 -13.00 1.92 11.36
C PRO A 426 -12.96 2.77 12.63
N TYR A 427 -12.21 2.34 13.66
CA TYR A 427 -12.05 3.11 14.89
C TYR A 427 -11.36 4.46 14.64
N ILE A 428 -10.31 4.45 13.81
CA ILE A 428 -9.56 5.65 13.44
C ILE A 428 -10.46 6.56 12.61
N SER A 429 -11.14 6.00 11.60
CA SER A 429 -12.09 6.73 10.76
C SER A 429 -13.11 7.49 11.58
N LYS A 430 -13.68 6.86 12.62
CA LYS A 430 -14.67 7.50 13.49
C LYS A 430 -14.09 8.74 14.17
N LEU A 431 -12.92 8.63 14.79
CA LEU A 431 -12.31 9.76 15.51
C LEU A 431 -12.01 10.95 14.59
N TYR A 432 -11.50 10.70 13.38
CA TYR A 432 -11.22 11.78 12.42
C TYR A 432 -12.49 12.31 11.75
N MET A 433 -13.50 11.48 11.52
CA MET A 433 -14.83 11.91 11.05
C MET A 433 -15.46 12.88 12.05
N ASP A 434 -15.48 12.54 13.34
CA ASP A 434 -15.99 13.41 14.41
C ASP A 434 -15.26 14.78 14.42
N ALA A 435 -13.96 14.79 14.10
CA ALA A 435 -13.18 16.04 14.01
C ALA A 435 -13.45 16.83 12.73
N LEU A 436 -13.69 16.17 11.60
CA LEU A 436 -14.00 16.80 10.31
C LEU A 436 -15.42 17.40 10.26
N GLU A 437 -16.38 16.75 10.93
CA GLU A 437 -17.79 17.19 10.98
C GLU A 437 -18.04 18.32 11.99
N ASP A 438 -17.15 18.48 12.97
CA ASP A 438 -17.25 19.54 13.96
C ASP A 438 -16.97 20.92 13.35
N LYS A 439 -18.05 21.68 13.13
CA LYS A 439 -18.02 23.03 12.53
C LYS A 439 -17.22 24.05 13.34
N SER A 440 -16.90 23.78 14.61
CA SER A 440 -16.03 24.64 15.40
C SER A 440 -14.55 24.50 15.01
N LYS A 441 -14.16 23.40 14.37
CA LYS A 441 -12.77 23.08 13.97
C LYS A 441 -12.56 23.39 12.49
N LYS A 442 -12.11 24.62 12.21
CA LYS A 442 -11.96 25.17 10.86
C LYS A 442 -10.61 24.85 10.23
N THR A 443 -9.58 24.61 11.04
CA THR A 443 -8.20 24.43 10.59
C THR A 443 -7.73 22.98 10.75
N VAL A 444 -6.71 22.60 9.99
CA VAL A 444 -6.03 21.30 10.13
C VAL A 444 -5.50 21.12 11.56
N LYS A 445 -4.95 22.19 12.13
CA LYS A 445 -4.47 22.23 13.52
C LYS A 445 -5.56 21.89 14.54
N GLU A 446 -6.69 22.60 14.51
CA GLU A 446 -7.79 22.39 15.48
C GLU A 446 -8.31 20.95 15.43
N ARG A 447 -8.47 20.41 14.22
CA ARG A 447 -8.89 19.02 14.01
C ARG A 447 -7.86 18.04 14.58
N PHE A 448 -6.58 18.20 14.23
CA PHE A 448 -5.52 17.31 14.70
C PHE A 448 -5.39 17.35 16.22
N LEU A 449 -5.41 18.53 16.84
CA LEU A 449 -5.34 18.69 18.29
C LEU A 449 -6.52 18.03 18.99
N SER A 450 -7.73 18.09 18.40
CA SER A 450 -8.91 17.46 18.99
C SER A 450 -8.82 15.94 19.02
N VAL A 451 -8.27 15.32 17.96
CA VAL A 451 -8.12 13.86 17.87
C VAL A 451 -6.94 13.37 18.72
N THR A 452 -5.92 14.20 18.88
CA THR A 452 -4.65 13.80 19.52
C THR A 452 -4.47 14.31 20.95
N SER A 453 -5.53 14.87 21.54
CA SER A 453 -5.54 15.31 22.93
C SER A 453 -5.13 14.18 23.87
N GLY A 454 -4.12 14.43 24.72
CA GLY A 454 -3.58 13.46 25.67
C GLY A 454 -2.56 12.45 25.11
N TYR A 455 -2.31 12.42 23.79
CA TYR A 455 -1.32 11.52 23.19
C TYR A 455 0.08 12.13 23.04
N TYR A 456 0.17 13.45 23.14
CA TYR A 456 1.42 14.21 23.06
C TYR A 456 1.75 14.87 24.38
N LYS A 457 3.05 14.91 24.72
CA LYS A 457 3.55 15.73 25.83
C LYS A 457 4.04 17.06 25.28
N THR A 458 3.61 18.16 25.89
CA THR A 458 4.19 19.48 25.64
C THR A 458 5.49 19.64 26.43
N THR A 459 6.48 20.25 25.80
CA THR A 459 7.75 20.62 26.46
C THR A 459 7.59 21.93 27.19
N ALA A 460 8.13 22.04 28.42
CA ALA A 460 7.94 23.20 29.29
C ALA A 460 8.39 24.56 28.71
N ASN A 461 9.24 24.56 27.67
CA ASN A 461 9.86 25.76 27.10
C ASN A 461 9.62 25.92 25.58
N SER A 462 8.76 25.09 24.97
CA SER A 462 8.41 25.22 23.54
C SER A 462 7.06 24.55 23.27
N ASP A 463 6.27 25.14 22.36
CA ASP A 463 5.01 24.56 21.86
C ASP A 463 5.21 23.27 21.05
N SER A 464 6.45 22.76 20.96
CA SER A 464 6.77 21.50 20.32
C SER A 464 6.15 20.31 21.06
N ARG A 465 5.48 19.44 20.30
CA ARG A 465 4.85 18.22 20.80
C ARG A 465 5.79 17.03 20.67
N LEU A 466 5.87 16.21 21.71
CA LEU A 466 6.64 14.96 21.72
C LEU A 466 5.70 13.75 21.81
N SER A 467 5.79 12.80 20.87
CA SER A 467 5.00 11.56 20.92
C SER A 467 5.17 10.88 22.28
N ALA A 468 4.09 10.42 22.93
CA ALA A 468 4.24 9.72 24.20
C ALA A 468 5.10 8.45 24.06
N ALA A 469 5.05 7.80 22.90
CA ALA A 469 5.78 6.57 22.62
C ALA A 469 7.25 6.84 22.24
N ASN A 470 8.14 5.94 22.67
CA ASN A 470 9.49 5.79 22.14
C ASN A 470 9.62 4.39 21.52
N SER A 471 10.70 4.13 20.80
CA SER A 471 11.02 2.83 20.18
C SER A 471 10.82 1.64 21.10
N ARG A 472 11.21 1.73 22.38
CA ARG A 472 10.99 0.63 23.33
C ARG A 472 9.50 0.35 23.54
N GLU A 473 8.70 1.40 23.66
CA GLU A 473 7.24 1.28 23.77
C GLU A 473 6.62 0.77 22.48
N LEU A 474 7.07 1.25 21.32
CA LEU A 474 6.65 0.75 20.01
C LEU A 474 6.96 -0.75 19.85
N MET A 475 8.16 -1.20 20.22
CA MET A 475 8.52 -2.61 20.14
C MET A 475 7.68 -3.49 21.08
N LYS A 476 7.28 -2.97 22.26
CA LYS A 476 6.32 -3.65 23.15
C LYS A 476 4.94 -3.77 22.51
N ILE A 477 4.46 -2.70 21.88
CA ILE A 477 3.18 -2.69 21.13
C ILE A 477 3.20 -3.74 20.02
N LEU A 478 4.30 -3.81 19.27
CA LEU A 478 4.52 -4.78 18.20
C LEU A 478 4.80 -6.20 18.69
N LYS A 479 4.98 -6.38 20.01
CA LYS A 479 5.36 -7.65 20.65
C LYS A 479 6.66 -8.24 20.08
N ILE A 480 7.63 -7.37 19.79
CA ILE A 480 8.92 -7.78 19.24
C ILE A 480 9.91 -7.98 20.39
N PRO A 481 10.47 -9.19 20.53
CA PRO A 481 11.42 -9.48 21.61
C PRO A 481 12.73 -8.72 21.40
N LYS A 482 13.39 -8.36 22.50
CA LYS A 482 14.66 -7.60 22.45
C LYS A 482 15.72 -8.34 21.64
N GLU A 483 15.74 -9.66 21.77
CA GLU A 483 16.74 -10.56 21.20
C GLU A 483 16.71 -10.51 19.66
N ASP A 484 15.53 -10.35 19.07
CA ASP A 484 15.35 -10.12 17.63
C ASP A 484 15.97 -8.78 17.22
N LEU A 485 15.77 -7.72 18.02
CA LEU A 485 16.27 -6.37 17.72
C LEU A 485 17.80 -6.27 17.73
N ILE A 486 18.47 -7.04 18.59
CA ILE A 486 19.94 -7.06 18.71
C ILE A 486 20.61 -8.24 17.99
N GLY A 487 19.83 -9.17 17.42
CA GLY A 487 20.34 -10.28 16.60
C GLY A 487 21.06 -11.39 17.35
N VAL A 488 20.67 -11.65 18.60
CA VAL A 488 21.28 -12.71 19.44
C VAL A 488 20.69 -14.09 19.14
N THR A 489 19.50 -14.16 18.54
CA THR A 489 18.84 -15.45 18.21
C THR A 489 19.35 -16.03 16.89
N ASN A 490 19.53 -17.36 16.85
CA ASN A 490 19.85 -18.09 15.62
C ASN A 490 18.77 -17.98 14.52
N LYS A 491 17.53 -17.61 14.87
CA LYS A 491 16.43 -17.33 13.93
C LYS A 491 15.60 -16.14 14.40
N VAL A 492 15.83 -14.99 13.78
CA VAL A 492 15.04 -13.78 14.01
C VAL A 492 13.70 -13.95 13.30
N GLN A 493 12.60 -13.86 14.05
CA GLN A 493 11.26 -14.06 13.49
C GLN A 493 10.60 -12.76 13.06
N THR A 494 11.15 -11.62 13.46
CA THR A 494 10.59 -10.28 13.23
C THR A 494 11.51 -9.41 12.36
N GLY A 495 11.45 -9.61 11.04
CA GLY A 495 12.25 -8.84 10.08
C GLY A 495 11.86 -9.11 8.63
N PRO A 496 12.51 -8.44 7.64
CA PRO A 496 12.07 -8.47 6.25
C PRO A 496 12.08 -9.87 5.62
N SER A 497 13.01 -10.74 5.99
CA SER A 497 13.07 -12.10 5.47
C SER A 497 11.90 -12.95 5.96
N SER A 498 11.54 -12.86 7.25
CA SER A 498 10.37 -13.55 7.81
C SER A 498 9.07 -13.00 7.23
N ALA A 499 8.99 -11.67 7.07
CA ALA A 499 7.90 -10.99 6.40
C ALA A 499 7.70 -11.48 4.95
N LEU A 500 8.80 -11.69 4.21
CA LEU A 500 8.75 -12.18 2.84
C LEU A 500 8.22 -13.62 2.76
N GLU A 501 8.59 -14.49 3.68
CA GLU A 501 8.03 -15.85 3.75
C GLU A 501 6.53 -15.84 4.09
N MET A 502 6.12 -14.98 5.03
CA MET A 502 4.69 -14.78 5.32
C MET A 502 3.93 -14.32 4.07
N LEU A 503 4.47 -13.35 3.33
CA LEU A 503 3.87 -12.87 2.08
C LEU A 503 3.72 -13.99 1.05
N LYS A 504 4.73 -14.85 0.85
CA LYS A 504 4.63 -16.01 -0.06
C LYS A 504 3.47 -16.93 0.33
N GLY A 505 3.31 -17.20 1.62
CA GLY A 505 2.18 -17.99 2.14
C GLY A 505 0.83 -17.34 1.88
N LEU A 506 0.72 -16.02 2.04
CA LEU A 506 -0.50 -15.25 1.76
C LEU A 506 -0.85 -15.25 0.27
N ILE A 507 0.14 -15.04 -0.61
CA ILE A 507 -0.03 -15.09 -2.06
C ILE A 507 -0.54 -16.47 -2.49
N PHE A 508 0.08 -17.54 -1.99
CA PHE A 508 -0.35 -18.91 -2.28
C PHE A 508 -1.80 -19.14 -1.81
N LYS A 509 -2.10 -18.80 -0.55
CA LYS A 509 -3.45 -18.93 0.01
C LYS A 509 -4.51 -18.18 -0.79
N ARG A 510 -4.22 -16.93 -1.18
CA ARG A 510 -5.16 -16.12 -1.99
C ARG A 510 -5.32 -16.68 -3.40
N THR A 511 -4.24 -17.13 -4.03
CA THR A 511 -4.29 -17.77 -5.36
C THR A 511 -5.16 -19.02 -5.34
N GLU A 512 -5.01 -19.87 -4.32
CA GLU A 512 -5.87 -21.04 -4.12
C GLU A 512 -7.33 -20.64 -3.88
N GLN A 513 -7.58 -19.60 -3.08
CA GLN A 513 -8.93 -19.07 -2.86
C GLN A 513 -9.56 -18.51 -4.15
N GLU A 514 -8.79 -17.81 -4.99
CA GLU A 514 -9.25 -17.25 -6.26
C GLU A 514 -9.50 -18.34 -7.30
N LYS A 515 -8.60 -19.32 -7.41
CA LYS A 515 -8.79 -20.49 -8.26
C LYS A 515 -10.06 -21.24 -7.87
N LYS A 516 -10.22 -21.51 -6.57
CA LYS A 516 -11.42 -22.16 -6.04
C LYS A 516 -12.69 -21.36 -6.31
N ARG A 517 -12.66 -20.05 -6.10
CA ARG A 517 -13.76 -19.14 -6.45
C ARG A 517 -14.09 -19.26 -7.93
N ASP A 518 -13.11 -19.24 -8.82
CA ASP A 518 -13.31 -19.38 -10.26
C ASP A 518 -13.87 -20.75 -10.64
N GLU A 519 -13.43 -21.84 -10.00
CA GLU A 519 -13.95 -23.19 -10.21
C GLU A 519 -15.42 -23.32 -9.76
N ILE A 520 -15.79 -22.73 -8.62
CA ILE A 520 -17.19 -22.63 -8.17
C ILE A 520 -18.02 -21.81 -9.17
N LEU A 521 -17.48 -20.68 -9.66
CA LEU A 521 -18.17 -19.83 -10.63
C LEU A 521 -18.29 -20.47 -12.03
N ARG A 522 -17.41 -21.41 -12.39
CA ARG A 522 -17.51 -22.22 -13.62
C ARG A 522 -18.35 -23.48 -13.46
N GLY A 523 -18.66 -23.87 -12.22
CA GLY A 523 -19.37 -25.13 -11.93
C GLY A 523 -18.52 -26.38 -11.97
N THR A 524 -17.20 -26.24 -11.92
CA THR A 524 -16.28 -27.37 -11.84
C THR A 524 -16.00 -27.80 -10.40
N GLN A 525 -16.42 -27.02 -9.40
CA GLN A 525 -16.27 -27.35 -7.98
C GLN A 525 -17.52 -26.92 -7.18
N GLU A 526 -17.78 -27.62 -6.07
CA GLU A 526 -18.81 -27.24 -5.09
C GLU A 526 -18.24 -26.41 -3.93
N LEU A 527 -19.13 -25.80 -3.12
CA LEU A 527 -18.73 -25.13 -1.88
C LEU A 527 -18.21 -26.12 -0.84
N ASP A 528 -17.25 -25.68 -0.01
CA ASP A 528 -16.73 -26.52 1.07
C ASP A 528 -17.77 -26.75 2.16
N ASN A 529 -17.72 -27.93 2.76
CA ASN A 529 -18.48 -28.30 3.96
C ASN A 529 -19.99 -28.00 3.84
N PRO A 530 -20.68 -28.47 2.78
CA PRO A 530 -22.12 -28.26 2.68
C PRO A 530 -22.83 -28.96 3.82
N ILE A 531 -23.79 -28.26 4.43
CA ILE A 531 -24.71 -28.87 5.39
C ILE A 531 -25.89 -29.40 4.59
N ASP A 532 -25.90 -30.71 4.35
CA ASP A 532 -27.03 -31.38 3.69
C ASP A 532 -28.04 -31.86 4.74
N CYS A 533 -29.22 -31.25 4.72
CA CYS A 533 -30.32 -31.56 5.63
C CYS A 533 -31.19 -32.73 5.18
N LYS A 534 -30.87 -33.38 4.05
CA LYS A 534 -31.63 -34.53 3.56
C LYS A 534 -31.69 -35.64 4.60
N GLY A 535 -32.91 -36.02 4.98
CA GLY A 535 -33.17 -37.05 6.00
C GLY A 535 -32.99 -36.60 7.45
N LEU A 536 -32.59 -35.35 7.71
CA LEU A 536 -32.58 -34.79 9.06
C LEU A 536 -33.99 -34.38 9.49
N SER A 537 -34.32 -34.61 10.76
CA SER A 537 -35.56 -34.09 11.34
C SER A 537 -35.56 -32.56 11.39
N THR A 538 -36.74 -31.94 11.30
CA THR A 538 -36.90 -30.47 11.36
C THR A 538 -36.19 -29.86 12.57
N ALA A 539 -36.21 -30.53 13.74
CA ALA A 539 -35.51 -30.06 14.93
C ALA A 539 -33.98 -29.99 14.75
N LYS A 540 -33.36 -30.99 14.10
CA LYS A 540 -31.92 -30.97 13.78
C LYS A 540 -31.57 -29.93 12.72
N GLN A 541 -32.42 -29.76 11.72
CA GLN A 541 -32.25 -28.70 10.71
C GLN A 541 -32.28 -27.32 11.37
N MET A 542 -33.24 -27.07 12.27
CA MET A 542 -33.33 -25.84 13.05
C MET A 542 -32.12 -25.62 13.96
N GLN A 543 -31.56 -26.68 14.54
CA GLN A 543 -30.33 -26.59 15.32
C GLN A 543 -29.15 -26.10 14.47
N HIS A 544 -28.96 -26.68 13.27
CA HIS A 544 -27.93 -26.21 12.34
C HIS A 544 -28.17 -24.76 11.91
N LEU A 545 -29.41 -24.40 11.60
CA LEU A 545 -29.75 -23.03 11.22
C LEU A 545 -29.42 -22.03 12.34
N ASN A 546 -29.81 -22.34 13.57
CA ASN A 546 -29.50 -21.50 14.73
C ASN A 546 -28.00 -21.44 15.02
N GLN A 547 -27.24 -22.50 14.74
CA GLN A 547 -25.78 -22.49 14.90
C GLN A 547 -25.10 -21.59 13.85
N ILE A 548 -25.58 -21.62 12.61
CA ILE A 548 -25.06 -20.77 11.52
C ILE A 548 -25.39 -19.31 11.79
N LEU A 549 -26.65 -19.02 12.11
CA LEU A 549 -27.12 -17.66 12.36
C LEU A 549 -26.64 -17.10 13.70
N GLY A 550 -26.43 -17.95 14.72
CA GLY A 550 -25.89 -17.53 16.02
C GLY A 550 -24.36 -17.40 16.08
N GLY A 551 -23.66 -17.76 15.00
CA GLY A 551 -22.20 -17.70 14.94
C GLY A 551 -21.68 -16.30 14.62
N THR A 552 -20.69 -15.82 15.37
CA THR A 552 -19.97 -14.55 15.06
C THR A 552 -18.95 -14.68 13.93
N LYS A 553 -18.90 -15.84 13.26
CA LYS A 553 -17.88 -16.11 12.26
C LYS A 553 -18.34 -15.57 10.91
N VAL A 554 -17.62 -14.56 10.43
CA VAL A 554 -17.74 -14.08 9.05
C VAL A 554 -17.37 -15.22 8.09
N ILE A 555 -18.34 -15.69 7.29
CA ILE A 555 -18.14 -16.70 6.26
C ILE A 555 -18.45 -16.10 4.89
N ALA A 556 -17.61 -16.40 3.90
CA ALA A 556 -17.81 -15.96 2.51
C ALA A 556 -18.74 -16.90 1.73
N GLY A 557 -18.93 -18.13 2.18
CA GLY A 557 -19.75 -19.14 1.51
C GLY A 557 -20.65 -19.87 2.48
N LEU A 558 -21.93 -20.02 2.12
CA LEU A 558 -22.93 -20.78 2.86
C LEU A 558 -23.59 -21.79 1.92
N ALA A 559 -23.53 -23.07 2.28
CA ALA A 559 -24.23 -24.14 1.58
C ALA A 559 -25.12 -24.91 2.57
N LEU A 560 -26.42 -24.66 2.50
CA LEU A 560 -27.45 -25.29 3.33
C LEU A 560 -28.49 -25.97 2.43
N ARG A 561 -28.25 -27.24 2.14
CA ARG A 561 -28.99 -28.00 1.12
C ARG A 561 -30.13 -28.78 1.74
N ASN A 562 -31.21 -28.96 0.98
CA ASN A 562 -32.37 -29.78 1.37
C ASN A 562 -32.97 -29.40 2.75
N CYS A 563 -32.79 -28.14 3.17
CA CYS A 563 -33.25 -27.67 4.47
C CYS A 563 -34.70 -27.22 4.37
N THR A 564 -35.62 -28.11 4.74
CA THR A 564 -37.07 -27.85 4.75
C THR A 564 -37.51 -26.99 5.93
N ALA A 565 -36.66 -26.82 6.95
CA ALA A 565 -36.92 -25.92 8.06
C ALA A 565 -36.62 -24.44 7.73
N LEU A 566 -35.84 -24.18 6.67
CA LEU A 566 -35.52 -22.84 6.22
C LEU A 566 -36.66 -22.29 5.35
N ASP A 567 -37.27 -21.18 5.79
CA ASP A 567 -38.31 -20.45 5.05
C ASP A 567 -37.94 -18.96 4.88
N SER A 568 -38.81 -18.19 4.22
CA SER A 568 -38.59 -16.76 3.98
C SER A 568 -38.53 -15.91 5.25
N THR A 569 -39.17 -16.33 6.34
CA THR A 569 -39.16 -15.59 7.62
C THR A 569 -37.78 -15.64 8.28
N HIS A 570 -37.08 -16.77 8.16
CA HIS A 570 -35.73 -16.93 8.68
C HIS A 570 -34.72 -16.02 7.98
N LEU A 571 -34.91 -15.76 6.69
CA LEU A 571 -34.06 -14.85 5.92
C LEU A 571 -34.43 -13.39 6.21
N GLY A 572 -35.73 -13.07 6.27
CA GLY A 572 -36.21 -11.68 6.28
C GLY A 572 -36.32 -11.03 7.65
N LEU A 573 -36.63 -11.80 8.70
CA LEU A 573 -36.91 -11.26 10.04
C LEU A 573 -35.76 -11.40 11.03
N ARG A 574 -34.72 -12.17 10.70
CA ARG A 574 -33.57 -12.39 11.59
C ARG A 574 -32.45 -11.39 11.28
N PRO A 575 -32.12 -10.47 12.21
CA PRO A 575 -31.01 -9.54 12.04
C PRO A 575 -29.68 -10.23 11.72
N GLU A 576 -29.50 -11.44 12.25
CA GLU A 576 -28.28 -12.23 12.09
C GLU A 576 -28.05 -12.64 10.62
N PHE A 577 -29.13 -12.98 9.88
CA PHE A 577 -28.99 -13.28 8.46
C PHE A 577 -28.65 -12.02 7.66
N LYS A 578 -29.24 -10.87 8.02
CA LYS A 578 -28.94 -9.58 7.37
C LYS A 578 -27.48 -9.18 7.56
N GLU A 579 -26.96 -9.35 8.77
CA GLU A 579 -25.54 -9.12 9.07
C GLU A 579 -24.65 -10.10 8.28
N LEU A 580 -24.94 -11.40 8.35
CA LEU A 580 -24.22 -12.44 7.63
C LEU A 580 -24.22 -12.19 6.11
N GLY A 581 -25.37 -11.80 5.56
CA GLY A 581 -25.60 -11.55 4.13
C GLY A 581 -24.65 -10.52 3.54
N THR A 582 -24.26 -9.51 4.32
CA THR A 582 -23.28 -8.50 3.87
C THR A 582 -21.90 -9.08 3.56
N PHE A 583 -21.58 -10.28 4.06
CA PHE A 583 -20.30 -10.94 3.84
C PHE A 583 -20.36 -12.12 2.85
N LEU A 584 -21.56 -12.61 2.52
CA LEU A 584 -21.74 -13.76 1.64
C LEU A 584 -21.38 -13.42 0.18
N GLN A 585 -20.52 -14.27 -0.39
CA GLN A 585 -20.15 -14.29 -1.80
C GLN A 585 -20.70 -15.51 -2.53
N PHE A 586 -20.92 -16.61 -1.82
CA PHE A 586 -21.46 -17.85 -2.38
C PHE A 586 -22.61 -18.35 -1.53
N LEU A 587 -23.76 -18.58 -2.13
CA LEU A 587 -24.96 -19.03 -1.45
C LEU A 587 -25.60 -20.21 -2.20
N ASP A 588 -25.64 -21.38 -1.56
CA ASP A 588 -26.24 -22.60 -2.07
C ASP A 588 -27.36 -23.05 -1.14
N LEU A 589 -28.60 -22.82 -1.56
CA LEU A 589 -29.83 -23.16 -0.86
C LEU A 589 -30.63 -24.21 -1.62
N ARG A 590 -29.97 -25.05 -2.42
CA ARG A 590 -30.68 -26.03 -3.25
C ARG A 590 -31.51 -27.00 -2.41
N GLY A 591 -32.70 -27.33 -2.86
CA GLY A 591 -33.64 -28.25 -2.20
C GLY A 591 -34.31 -27.69 -0.95
N ALA A 592 -34.11 -26.41 -0.60
CA ALA A 592 -34.85 -25.75 0.47
C ALA A 592 -36.30 -25.46 0.02
N SER A 593 -37.15 -26.50 0.09
CA SER A 593 -38.43 -26.52 -0.62
C SER A 593 -39.47 -25.51 -0.12
N GLN A 594 -39.30 -24.93 1.07
CA GLN A 594 -40.19 -23.92 1.65
C GLN A 594 -39.85 -22.49 1.21
N LEU A 595 -38.76 -22.29 0.47
CA LEU A 595 -38.37 -20.98 -0.05
C LEU A 595 -39.09 -20.66 -1.36
N ASN A 596 -39.41 -19.38 -1.51
CA ASN A 596 -40.26 -18.81 -2.56
C ASN A 596 -39.74 -17.44 -3.01
N GLU A 597 -40.55 -16.66 -3.71
CA GLU A 597 -40.18 -15.35 -4.25
C GLU A 597 -39.79 -14.35 -3.17
N TRP A 598 -40.43 -14.39 -2.01
CA TRP A 598 -40.10 -13.53 -0.87
C TRP A 598 -38.72 -13.85 -0.29
N ALA A 599 -38.35 -15.13 -0.28
CA ALA A 599 -37.00 -15.54 0.11
C ALA A 599 -35.95 -15.00 -0.89
N PHE A 600 -36.21 -15.12 -2.19
CA PHE A 600 -35.34 -14.55 -3.22
C PHE A 600 -35.21 -13.02 -3.08
N LYS A 601 -36.34 -12.34 -2.83
CA LYS A 601 -36.37 -10.89 -2.57
C LYS A 601 -35.44 -10.50 -1.44
N THR A 602 -35.59 -11.19 -0.31
CA THR A 602 -34.76 -10.97 0.87
C THR A 602 -33.29 -11.18 0.55
N ILE A 603 -32.94 -12.26 -0.15
CA ILE A 603 -31.53 -12.55 -0.52
C ILE A 603 -30.93 -11.39 -1.31
N TYR A 604 -31.61 -10.83 -2.30
CA TYR A 604 -31.01 -9.73 -3.06
C TYR A 604 -30.90 -8.42 -2.26
N GLU A 605 -31.79 -8.19 -1.30
CA GLU A 605 -31.75 -7.01 -0.42
C GLU A 605 -30.67 -7.13 0.65
N THR A 606 -30.44 -8.33 1.19
CA THR A 606 -29.52 -8.54 2.32
C THR A 606 -28.13 -9.05 1.91
N CYS A 607 -27.99 -9.64 0.72
CA CYS A 607 -26.76 -10.27 0.27
C CYS A 607 -26.19 -9.61 -1.00
N PRO A 608 -25.82 -8.31 -0.95
CA PRO A 608 -25.42 -7.55 -2.13
C PRO A 608 -24.10 -8.01 -2.77
N ASN A 609 -23.33 -8.85 -2.06
CA ASN A 609 -22.01 -9.32 -2.47
C ASN A 609 -21.98 -10.73 -3.08
N VAL A 610 -23.16 -11.35 -3.27
CA VAL A 610 -23.26 -12.73 -3.76
C VAL A 610 -22.89 -12.81 -5.24
N GLU A 611 -21.84 -13.57 -5.53
CA GLU A 611 -21.33 -13.87 -6.88
C GLU A 611 -21.87 -15.20 -7.43
N TYR A 612 -22.24 -16.12 -6.55
CA TYR A 612 -22.83 -17.43 -6.87
C TYR A 612 -24.09 -17.65 -6.06
N LEU A 613 -25.20 -17.90 -6.75
CA LEU A 613 -26.48 -18.23 -6.12
C LEU A 613 -27.04 -19.52 -6.72
N ASN A 614 -27.30 -20.51 -5.87
CA ASN A 614 -27.99 -21.73 -6.25
C ASN A 614 -29.27 -21.90 -5.42
N ILE A 615 -30.40 -21.84 -6.10
CA ILE A 615 -31.76 -21.95 -5.55
C ILE A 615 -32.53 -23.09 -6.22
N SER A 616 -31.80 -24.09 -6.74
CA SER A 616 -32.41 -25.22 -7.43
C SER A 616 -33.34 -26.01 -6.50
N GLY A 617 -34.43 -26.58 -7.01
CA GLY A 617 -35.32 -27.42 -6.20
C GLY A 617 -36.24 -26.65 -5.26
N TRP A 618 -36.39 -25.34 -5.41
CA TRP A 618 -37.38 -24.55 -4.68
C TRP A 618 -38.76 -24.83 -5.25
N LYS A 619 -39.60 -25.51 -4.45
CA LYS A 619 -40.92 -25.99 -4.90
C LYS A 619 -41.98 -24.90 -4.88
N GLU A 620 -41.83 -23.88 -4.03
CA GLU A 620 -42.79 -22.78 -3.94
C GLU A 620 -42.37 -21.58 -4.79
N LEU A 621 -41.43 -21.75 -5.73
CA LEU A 621 -40.94 -20.70 -6.61
C LEU A 621 -41.65 -20.75 -7.97
N TRP A 622 -42.50 -19.76 -8.22
CA TRP A 622 -43.25 -19.57 -9.46
C TRP A 622 -42.62 -18.49 -10.33
N TYR A 623 -42.09 -17.44 -9.69
CA TYR A 623 -41.67 -16.24 -10.38
C TYR A 623 -40.33 -15.69 -9.87
N LEU A 624 -39.48 -15.24 -10.79
CA LEU A 624 -38.27 -14.49 -10.45
C LEU A 624 -38.28 -13.16 -11.19
N TYR A 625 -38.77 -12.10 -10.54
CA TYR A 625 -38.83 -10.73 -11.07
C TYR A 625 -38.12 -9.72 -10.15
N HIS A 626 -37.82 -8.55 -10.68
CA HIS A 626 -37.53 -7.36 -9.87
C HIS A 626 -38.84 -6.88 -9.21
N TYR A 627 -38.88 -6.87 -7.87
CA TYR A 627 -40.01 -6.35 -7.11
C TYR A 627 -39.93 -4.83 -6.98
N ASP A 628 -40.29 -4.09 -8.03
CA ASP A 628 -40.63 -2.67 -7.89
C ASP A 628 -42.15 -2.52 -7.86
N GLU A 629 -42.70 -2.29 -6.67
CA GLU A 629 -44.07 -1.79 -6.37
C GLU A 629 -45.22 -2.26 -7.30
N VAL A 630 -45.22 -3.51 -7.78
CA VAL A 630 -46.44 -4.08 -8.35
C VAL A 630 -47.41 -4.26 -7.20
N LYS A 631 -48.33 -3.29 -7.07
CA LYS A 631 -49.46 -3.32 -6.15
C LYS A 631 -50.04 -4.73 -6.10
N MET A 632 -50.13 -5.28 -4.89
CA MET A 632 -50.83 -6.54 -4.56
C MET A 632 -52.35 -6.43 -4.84
N THR A 633 -52.75 -6.12 -6.06
CA THR A 633 -54.16 -6.03 -6.46
C THR A 633 -54.61 -7.18 -7.35
N GLY A 634 -53.83 -8.27 -7.45
CA GLY A 634 -54.26 -9.48 -8.14
C GLY A 634 -54.47 -9.34 -9.64
N ILE A 635 -54.01 -8.24 -10.25
CA ILE A 635 -54.01 -8.02 -11.69
C ILE A 635 -52.55 -8.09 -12.13
N PHE A 636 -52.15 -9.27 -12.61
CA PHE A 636 -50.91 -9.44 -13.36
C PHE A 636 -51.01 -8.59 -14.63
N ILE A 637 -50.43 -7.39 -14.61
CA ILE A 637 -50.20 -6.67 -15.86
C ILE A 637 -49.12 -7.46 -16.60
N ARG A 638 -49.57 -8.30 -17.55
CA ARG A 638 -48.77 -8.71 -18.71
C ARG A 638 -48.28 -7.43 -19.37
N GLY A 639 -47.10 -6.96 -18.97
CA GLY A 639 -46.61 -5.67 -19.42
C GLY A 639 -45.26 -5.31 -18.82
N LEU A 640 -44.27 -6.19 -19.00
CA LEU A 640 -43.03 -5.67 -19.60
C LEU A 640 -43.40 -5.40 -21.06
N ASP A 641 -44.19 -4.34 -21.29
CA ASP A 641 -44.53 -3.91 -22.63
C ASP A 641 -43.21 -3.55 -23.30
N ASP A 642 -43.02 -3.97 -24.56
CA ASP A 642 -41.89 -3.60 -25.42
C ASP A 642 -41.77 -2.07 -25.64
N SER A 643 -42.60 -1.27 -24.96
CA SER A 643 -42.62 0.19 -24.95
C SER A 643 -41.56 0.78 -24.02
N GLY A 644 -40.28 0.53 -24.28
CA GLY A 644 -39.17 1.42 -23.89
C GLY A 644 -39.09 1.89 -22.42
N GLY A 645 -39.62 1.14 -21.46
CA GLY A 645 -39.52 1.46 -20.04
C GLY A 645 -38.05 1.47 -19.59
N GLN A 646 -37.66 2.48 -18.81
CA GLN A 646 -36.28 2.61 -18.33
C GLN A 646 -35.80 1.32 -17.63
N PRO A 647 -34.54 0.91 -17.83
CA PRO A 647 -34.00 -0.31 -17.23
C PRO A 647 -34.14 -0.23 -15.70
N GLN A 648 -34.77 -1.25 -15.13
CA GLN A 648 -34.92 -1.42 -13.68
C GLN A 648 -33.55 -1.46 -13.00
N ALA A 649 -33.51 -1.06 -11.72
CA ALA A 649 -32.29 -1.10 -10.94
C ALA A 649 -31.68 -2.53 -10.96
N PRO A 650 -30.35 -2.66 -11.04
CA PRO A 650 -29.72 -3.97 -11.05
C PRO A 650 -29.90 -4.67 -9.70
N ILE A 651 -30.43 -5.89 -9.73
CA ILE A 651 -30.52 -6.79 -8.58
C ILE A 651 -29.29 -7.69 -8.55
N LEU A 652 -28.74 -7.93 -7.37
CA LEU A 652 -27.49 -8.70 -7.19
C LEU A 652 -26.40 -8.24 -8.19
N PRO A 653 -25.92 -6.99 -8.10
CA PRO A 653 -25.10 -6.35 -9.15
C PRO A 653 -23.73 -7.00 -9.38
N VAL A 654 -23.34 -7.97 -8.55
CA VAL A 654 -22.08 -8.72 -8.65
C VAL A 654 -22.30 -10.21 -8.92
N LEU A 655 -23.55 -10.66 -9.12
CA LEU A 655 -23.86 -12.05 -9.40
C LEU A 655 -23.24 -12.47 -10.73
N LYS A 656 -22.41 -13.52 -10.70
CA LYS A 656 -21.71 -14.08 -11.86
C LYS A 656 -22.27 -15.41 -12.29
N ARG A 657 -22.85 -16.20 -11.38
CA ARG A 657 -23.49 -17.48 -11.69
C ARG A 657 -24.79 -17.66 -10.92
N LEU A 658 -25.86 -17.96 -11.66
CA LEU A 658 -27.17 -18.26 -11.12
C LEU A 658 -27.58 -19.68 -11.52
N VAL A 659 -27.98 -20.50 -10.55
CA VAL A 659 -28.44 -21.87 -10.76
C VAL A 659 -29.85 -22.02 -10.17
N VAL A 660 -30.83 -22.27 -11.04
CA VAL A 660 -32.27 -22.38 -10.76
C VAL A 660 -32.80 -23.63 -11.46
N ASN A 661 -32.17 -24.78 -11.22
CA ASN A 661 -32.59 -26.04 -11.82
C ASN A 661 -33.74 -26.67 -11.01
N ASP A 662 -34.54 -27.52 -11.63
CA ASP A 662 -35.50 -28.39 -10.91
C ASP A 662 -36.51 -27.63 -10.04
N CYS A 663 -36.93 -26.42 -10.43
CA CYS A 663 -38.01 -25.67 -9.78
C CYS A 663 -39.32 -25.95 -10.53
N PRO A 664 -40.14 -26.94 -10.10
CA PRO A 664 -41.21 -27.50 -10.92
C PRO A 664 -42.37 -26.54 -11.21
N TYR A 665 -42.47 -25.45 -10.44
CA TYR A 665 -43.51 -24.44 -10.60
C TYR A 665 -43.00 -23.13 -11.21
N LEU A 666 -41.69 -23.02 -11.51
CA LEU A 666 -41.13 -21.79 -12.05
C LEU A 666 -41.66 -21.57 -13.46
N GLU A 667 -42.46 -20.51 -13.63
CA GLU A 667 -43.10 -20.11 -14.90
C GLU A 667 -42.31 -18.97 -15.57
N HIS A 668 -41.71 -18.06 -14.80
CA HIS A 668 -40.99 -16.91 -15.34
C HIS A 668 -39.68 -16.58 -14.62
N LEU A 669 -38.63 -16.31 -15.40
CA LEU A 669 -37.32 -15.86 -14.94
C LEU A 669 -36.94 -14.55 -15.63
N CYS A 670 -37.18 -13.41 -14.99
CA CYS A 670 -37.02 -12.06 -15.54
C CYS A 670 -36.17 -11.18 -14.61
N LEU A 671 -34.86 -11.07 -14.83
CA LEU A 671 -33.92 -10.42 -13.90
C LEU A 671 -32.97 -9.42 -14.59
N CYS A 672 -32.62 -8.34 -13.88
CA CYS A 672 -31.56 -7.40 -14.28
C CYS A 672 -30.25 -7.76 -13.57
N LEU A 673 -29.37 -8.48 -14.27
CA LEU A 673 -28.14 -9.07 -13.74
C LEU A 673 -26.94 -8.57 -14.57
N PRO A 674 -26.35 -7.41 -14.24
CA PRO A 674 -25.35 -6.79 -15.11
C PRO A 674 -24.06 -7.60 -15.27
N GLN A 675 -23.68 -8.43 -14.29
CA GLN A 675 -22.41 -9.15 -14.28
C GLN A 675 -22.53 -10.67 -14.45
N VAL A 676 -23.74 -11.18 -14.72
CA VAL A 676 -23.95 -12.62 -14.82
C VAL A 676 -23.21 -13.17 -16.03
N LYS A 677 -22.54 -14.31 -15.84
CA LYS A 677 -21.78 -15.03 -16.87
C LYS A 677 -22.41 -16.37 -17.21
N THR A 678 -23.00 -17.03 -16.21
CA THR A 678 -23.61 -18.35 -16.36
C THR A 678 -24.99 -18.39 -15.72
N ILE A 679 -25.97 -18.88 -16.47
CA ILE A 679 -27.32 -19.17 -15.98
C ILE A 679 -27.65 -20.62 -16.28
N GLU A 680 -28.08 -21.36 -15.26
CA GLU A 680 -28.58 -22.72 -15.39
C GLU A 680 -30.02 -22.76 -14.88
N ALA A 681 -30.96 -23.05 -15.77
CA ALA A 681 -32.39 -23.16 -15.50
C ALA A 681 -32.95 -24.43 -16.15
N ASN A 682 -32.27 -25.55 -15.96
CA ASN A 682 -32.64 -26.84 -16.50
C ASN A 682 -33.80 -27.49 -15.72
N ARG A 683 -34.60 -28.30 -16.41
CA ARG A 683 -35.67 -29.15 -15.84
C ARG A 683 -36.74 -28.34 -15.09
N ASN A 684 -36.95 -27.09 -15.47
CA ASN A 684 -38.08 -26.28 -15.03
C ASN A 684 -39.25 -26.55 -15.96
N ILE A 685 -40.03 -27.59 -15.63
CA ILE A 685 -41.04 -28.14 -16.54
C ILE A 685 -42.19 -27.18 -16.86
N LYS A 686 -42.32 -26.07 -16.14
CA LYS A 686 -43.34 -25.03 -16.37
C LYS A 686 -42.76 -23.70 -16.87
N LEU A 687 -41.46 -23.62 -17.12
CA LEU A 687 -40.82 -22.35 -17.47
C LEU A 687 -41.26 -21.92 -18.87
N GLU A 688 -41.95 -20.78 -18.95
CA GLU A 688 -42.51 -20.21 -20.17
C GLU A 688 -41.70 -18.99 -20.65
N VAL A 689 -41.10 -18.22 -19.73
CA VAL A 689 -40.41 -16.97 -20.06
C VAL A 689 -39.05 -16.86 -19.37
N ILE A 690 -38.02 -16.53 -20.14
CA ILE A 690 -36.72 -16.07 -19.64
C ILE A 690 -36.39 -14.70 -20.25
N LYS A 691 -36.20 -13.68 -19.41
CA LYS A 691 -35.70 -12.35 -19.82
C LYS A 691 -34.56 -11.93 -18.88
N ILE A 692 -33.33 -11.89 -19.37
CA ILE A 692 -32.17 -11.51 -18.55
C ILE A 692 -31.58 -10.22 -19.10
N HIS A 693 -31.74 -9.13 -18.39
CA HIS A 693 -31.08 -7.88 -18.75
C HIS A 693 -29.63 -7.91 -18.25
N ASN A 694 -28.69 -8.11 -19.17
CA ASN A 694 -27.26 -8.17 -18.89
C ASN A 694 -26.55 -6.91 -19.41
N GLY A 695 -26.59 -5.84 -18.63
CA GLY A 695 -26.09 -4.52 -19.03
C GLY A 695 -24.64 -4.51 -19.54
N ASP A 696 -23.74 -5.33 -18.98
CA ASP A 696 -22.31 -5.35 -19.35
C ASP A 696 -22.00 -6.36 -20.49
N LYS A 697 -23.01 -7.03 -21.06
CA LYS A 697 -22.86 -8.11 -22.07
C LYS A 697 -21.88 -9.21 -21.62
N THR A 698 -21.90 -9.56 -20.33
CA THR A 698 -20.99 -10.55 -19.76
C THR A 698 -21.50 -11.99 -19.80
N LEU A 699 -22.76 -12.21 -20.20
CA LEU A 699 -23.38 -13.53 -20.28
C LEU A 699 -22.64 -14.39 -21.31
N ARG A 700 -22.17 -15.56 -20.90
CA ARG A 700 -21.41 -16.50 -21.73
C ARG A 700 -22.10 -17.83 -21.91
N GLN A 701 -22.89 -18.25 -20.93
CA GLN A 701 -23.50 -19.57 -20.93
C GLN A 701 -24.92 -19.51 -20.35
N VAL A 702 -25.86 -20.10 -21.07
CA VAL A 702 -27.25 -20.33 -20.64
C VAL A 702 -27.57 -21.79 -20.89
N SER A 703 -28.05 -22.50 -19.85
CA SER A 703 -28.46 -23.90 -19.91
C SER A 703 -29.93 -24.01 -19.54
N ILE A 704 -30.76 -24.50 -20.47
CA ILE A 704 -32.23 -24.58 -20.33
C ILE A 704 -32.76 -25.94 -20.81
N GLU A 705 -32.04 -27.01 -20.51
CA GLU A 705 -32.39 -28.36 -20.91
C GLU A 705 -33.71 -28.80 -20.27
N ASN A 706 -34.56 -29.50 -21.02
CA ASN A 706 -35.82 -30.07 -20.53
C ASN A 706 -36.82 -29.02 -19.97
N CYS A 707 -36.97 -27.89 -20.65
CA CYS A 707 -37.98 -26.86 -20.37
C CYS A 707 -39.01 -26.81 -21.52
N PRO A 708 -40.03 -27.67 -21.52
CA PRO A 708 -40.87 -27.95 -22.69
C PRO A 708 -41.78 -26.79 -23.11
N PHE A 709 -42.06 -25.82 -22.23
CA PHE A 709 -42.88 -24.64 -22.54
C PHE A 709 -42.07 -23.43 -23.01
N LEU A 710 -40.73 -23.49 -22.98
CA LEU A 710 -39.92 -22.44 -23.58
C LEU A 710 -40.02 -22.54 -25.11
N PRO A 711 -40.26 -21.41 -25.81
CA PRO A 711 -40.24 -21.39 -27.26
C PRO A 711 -38.90 -21.94 -27.77
N SER A 712 -38.94 -22.73 -28.85
CA SER A 712 -37.71 -23.24 -29.49
C SER A 712 -36.77 -22.13 -29.98
N SER A 713 -37.28 -20.91 -30.15
CA SER A 713 -36.52 -19.68 -30.38
C SER A 713 -36.46 -18.82 -29.11
N VAL A 714 -35.67 -19.22 -28.10
CA VAL A 714 -35.32 -18.30 -27.02
C VAL A 714 -34.30 -17.31 -27.57
N ALA A 715 -34.76 -16.11 -27.92
CA ALA A 715 -33.88 -14.99 -28.23
C ALA A 715 -33.25 -14.49 -26.92
N CYS A 716 -31.93 -14.65 -26.77
CA CYS A 716 -31.16 -13.91 -25.77
C CYS A 716 -30.79 -12.56 -26.38
N ASP A 717 -31.53 -11.50 -26.04
CA ASP A 717 -31.15 -10.11 -26.34
C ASP A 717 -30.20 -9.53 -25.28
#